data_AF-A0A1I7L0S9-F1
#
_entry.id   AF-A0A1I7L0S9-F1
#
_cell.length_a   1.000
_cell.length_b   1.000
_cell.length_c   1.000
_cell.angle_alpha   90.00
_cell.angle_beta   90.00
_cell.angle_gamma   90.00
#
_symmetry.space_group_name_H-M   'P 1'
#
loop_
_entity.id
_entity.type
_entity.pdbx_description
1 polymer ?
#
loop_
_entity_poly.entity_id
_entity_poly.type
_entity_poly.pdbx_seq_one_letter_code
_entity_poly.pdbx_strand_id
1 'polypeptide(L)'
;MTHQQGGIPPFFLFCSPRLRDDALLSRAYETFQSGHYADALIAVEYLCRRYPAMHVPAILRAKIIETCRPELTAKAWYQAWKGVPDLPLLQDAMLRCWLESGATDSVRGLGPAFLPARCRAGTQPDLLAILRQAGVATLGACWKAGDAIEAMLFGASARMRLLLSDETRQYQFEVPADGRRFRLPLPRPTGVWSLAFADSEGQPQLLQGSPLVFAPPHRVVPVQTGTQVAVAVSAPAQARPVDIVIPVYGDAPRTRACIESVLTSLRHNTTPAALLVVDDASPEPELSAWLDTQAANGRLHLLRNPRNLGFIETCNRAMREHPERDIMLLNADTLVHGDWLDRLRATLYSAPDIATATPWTNNGEISSFPKIATNARGPNPAQLARLDGTAAALRQSGRTEDLELPTCCGFAMLIKRSVLDEIGLLDGVHLVRGYGEEVDWCLRASATGHRHLLSTGVFIAHTGTVSFRFEKTLRVRENRAVLAARYPRYHADYARFLSDDPLLEARTALRDALEEQRCDWLTAAVQLLEGAAEVARPVPQALPSSCMRIGVWQHRQHHPHSSKVLSLARLIASRPELSMRLLVIGEASEALWHTGVVDVLQSGIWDETTLLTDAALVGMTGCAALLVQHTLTTPLGVPRTELDESFDPEVWLNNWLAQHKAPPPARKKRQSKLKEAAAA
;
A
#
# COMPACT_ATOMS: atom_id res chain seq x y z
N MET A 1 -12.72 -17.60 -20.21
CA MET A 1 -12.09 -18.87 -20.63
C MET A 1 -11.97 -19.05 -22.15
N THR A 2 -12.53 -18.17 -22.98
CA THR A 2 -12.54 -18.30 -24.46
C THR A 2 -11.41 -17.59 -25.23
N HIS A 3 -10.33 -17.14 -24.58
CA HIS A 3 -9.28 -16.34 -25.26
C HIS A 3 -7.83 -16.83 -25.05
N GLN A 4 -7.62 -18.16 -24.98
CA GLN A 4 -6.26 -18.72 -25.03
C GLN A 4 -6.19 -19.93 -25.98
N GLN A 5 -6.38 -19.70 -27.27
CA GLN A 5 -5.95 -20.64 -28.31
C GLN A 5 -4.92 -19.94 -29.20
N GLY A 6 -3.63 -20.24 -28.95
CA GLY A 6 -2.50 -19.61 -29.64
C GLY A 6 -1.13 -20.18 -29.23
N GLY A 7 -0.98 -21.51 -29.40
CA GLY A 7 0.25 -22.31 -29.61
C GLY A 7 1.59 -22.03 -28.91
N ILE A 8 2.09 -23.04 -28.17
CA ILE A 8 3.46 -23.62 -28.18
C ILE A 8 3.31 -25.15 -27.84
N PRO A 9 4.02 -26.12 -28.48
CA PRO A 9 3.81 -27.55 -28.25
C PRO A 9 4.41 -28.07 -26.91
N PRO A 10 3.95 -29.24 -26.41
CA PRO A 10 4.12 -29.61 -25.00
C PRO A 10 5.45 -30.31 -24.74
N PHE A 11 6.35 -29.66 -24.00
CA PHE A 11 7.32 -30.34 -23.14
C PHE A 11 6.65 -30.62 -21.78
N PHE A 12 5.75 -31.61 -21.72
CA PHE A 12 5.05 -31.99 -20.49
C PHE A 12 4.86 -33.51 -20.42
N LEU A 13 5.90 -34.23 -20.03
CA LEU A 13 5.79 -35.57 -19.45
C LEU A 13 6.72 -35.59 -18.24
N PHE A 14 6.23 -36.16 -17.13
CA PHE A 14 6.86 -36.26 -15.78
C PHE A 14 6.59 -35.10 -14.80
N CYS A 15 5.32 -34.91 -14.42
CA CYS A 15 4.91 -34.45 -13.08
C CYS A 15 3.64 -35.22 -12.67
N SER A 16 3.59 -35.76 -11.44
CA SER A 16 2.41 -36.44 -10.88
C SER A 16 1.18 -35.49 -10.85
N PRO A 17 -0.07 -36.00 -10.69
CA PRO A 17 -1.28 -35.21 -10.82
C PRO A 17 -1.46 -34.31 -9.58
N ARG A 18 -0.63 -33.26 -9.50
CA ARG A 18 -0.99 -31.97 -8.93
C ARG A 18 -2.43 -31.74 -9.39
N LEU A 19 -3.38 -31.48 -8.49
CA LEU A 19 -4.57 -30.75 -8.93
C LEU A 19 -4.01 -29.53 -9.63
N ARG A 20 -4.08 -29.52 -10.98
CA ARG A 20 -3.63 -28.38 -11.77
C ARG A 20 -4.31 -27.17 -11.15
N ASP A 21 -3.67 -26.01 -11.13
CA ASP A 21 -4.31 -24.81 -10.57
C ASP A 21 -5.71 -24.59 -11.18
N ASP A 22 -5.88 -25.01 -12.44
CA ASP A 22 -7.15 -25.15 -13.16
C ASP A 22 -8.18 -26.06 -12.45
N ALA A 23 -7.78 -27.23 -11.94
CA ALA A 23 -8.66 -28.16 -11.23
C ALA A 23 -9.12 -27.61 -9.88
N LEU A 24 -8.28 -26.86 -9.16
CA LEU A 24 -8.71 -26.15 -7.94
C LEU A 24 -9.68 -25.02 -8.27
N LEU A 25 -9.44 -24.29 -9.35
CA LEU A 25 -10.35 -23.24 -9.81
C LEU A 25 -11.70 -23.82 -10.26
N SER A 26 -11.70 -24.94 -10.99
CA SER A 26 -12.92 -25.68 -11.36
C SER A 26 -13.65 -26.19 -10.12
N ARG A 27 -12.93 -26.80 -9.16
CA ARG A 27 -13.52 -27.24 -7.89
C ARG A 27 -14.17 -26.06 -7.16
N ALA A 28 -13.47 -24.91 -7.09
CA ALA A 28 -14.00 -23.72 -6.43
C ALA A 28 -15.32 -23.26 -7.09
N TYR A 29 -15.37 -23.23 -8.42
CA TYR A 29 -16.56 -22.85 -9.17
C TYR A 29 -17.72 -23.86 -9.01
N GLU A 30 -17.47 -25.15 -9.15
CA GLU A 30 -18.49 -26.21 -9.04
C GLU A 30 -19.11 -26.28 -7.64
N THR A 31 -18.26 -26.18 -6.60
CA THR A 31 -18.71 -26.19 -5.20
C THR A 31 -19.46 -24.90 -4.85
N PHE A 32 -19.05 -23.75 -5.41
CA PHE A 32 -19.79 -22.51 -5.30
C PHE A 32 -21.20 -22.64 -5.90
N GLN A 33 -21.31 -23.16 -7.13
CA GLN A 33 -22.61 -23.40 -7.78
C GLN A 33 -23.49 -24.39 -7.02
N SER A 34 -22.88 -25.35 -6.32
CA SER A 34 -23.58 -26.34 -5.51
C SER A 34 -24.00 -25.81 -4.13
N GLY A 35 -23.69 -24.54 -3.80
CA GLY A 35 -23.97 -23.94 -2.49
C GLY A 35 -23.02 -24.35 -1.36
N HIS A 36 -21.94 -25.08 -1.66
CA HIS A 36 -20.91 -25.49 -0.69
C HIS A 36 -19.84 -24.41 -0.57
N TYR A 37 -20.21 -23.26 0.00
CA TYR A 37 -19.35 -22.05 0.03
C TYR A 37 -18.04 -22.23 0.81
N ALA A 38 -18.01 -23.10 1.83
CA ALA A 38 -16.78 -23.38 2.58
C ALA A 38 -15.73 -24.05 1.67
N ASP A 39 -16.13 -25.04 0.89
CA ASP A 39 -15.28 -25.76 -0.07
C ASP A 39 -14.76 -24.83 -1.15
N ALA A 40 -15.66 -23.99 -1.69
CA ALA A 40 -15.31 -23.00 -2.69
C ALA A 40 -14.29 -21.99 -2.19
N LEU A 41 -14.50 -21.49 -0.96
CA LEU A 41 -13.63 -20.51 -0.33
C LEU A 41 -12.23 -21.07 -0.09
N ILE A 42 -12.10 -22.30 0.40
CA ILE A 42 -10.78 -22.93 0.61
C ILE A 42 -10.03 -23.09 -0.71
N ALA A 43 -10.70 -23.64 -1.73
CA ALA A 43 -10.06 -23.89 -3.02
C ALA A 43 -9.58 -22.59 -3.68
N VAL A 44 -10.38 -21.52 -3.63
CA VAL A 44 -9.99 -20.22 -4.20
C VAL A 44 -8.96 -19.49 -3.34
N GLU A 45 -9.02 -19.62 -2.01
CA GLU A 45 -8.08 -18.96 -1.10
C GLU A 45 -6.68 -19.55 -1.24
N TYR A 46 -6.57 -20.87 -1.47
CA TYR A 46 -5.30 -21.49 -1.83
C TYR A 46 -4.63 -20.82 -3.03
N LEU A 47 -5.40 -20.63 -4.11
CA LEU A 47 -4.90 -20.00 -5.34
C LEU A 47 -4.53 -18.54 -5.11
N CYS A 48 -5.34 -17.79 -4.35
CA CYS A 48 -5.05 -16.39 -4.02
C CYS A 48 -3.77 -16.23 -3.19
N ARG A 49 -3.53 -17.11 -2.21
CA ARG A 49 -2.33 -17.07 -1.36
C ARG A 49 -1.07 -17.49 -2.12
N ARG A 50 -1.19 -18.55 -2.93
CA ARG A 50 -0.08 -19.07 -3.74
C ARG A 50 0.28 -18.15 -4.90
N TYR A 51 -0.71 -17.50 -5.52
CA TYR A 51 -0.53 -16.65 -6.69
C TYR A 51 -1.26 -15.31 -6.55
N PRO A 52 -0.74 -14.38 -5.72
CA PRO A 52 -1.39 -13.10 -5.47
C PRO A 52 -1.62 -12.23 -6.72
N ALA A 53 -0.86 -12.46 -7.79
CA ALA A 53 -0.98 -11.74 -9.05
C ALA A 53 -2.12 -12.27 -9.97
N MET A 54 -2.69 -13.45 -9.68
CA MET A 54 -3.77 -14.00 -10.49
C MET A 54 -5.11 -13.36 -10.13
N HIS A 55 -5.75 -12.75 -11.12
CA HIS A 55 -6.99 -11.99 -10.93
C HIS A 55 -8.26 -12.84 -10.97
N VAL A 56 -8.28 -13.92 -11.76
CA VAL A 56 -9.46 -14.80 -11.86
C VAL A 56 -9.82 -15.43 -10.50
N PRO A 57 -8.87 -16.02 -9.74
CA PRO A 57 -9.16 -16.48 -8.38
C PRO A 57 -9.63 -15.36 -7.45
N ALA A 58 -9.02 -14.18 -7.53
CA ALA A 58 -9.40 -13.05 -6.67
C ALA A 58 -10.83 -12.57 -6.94
N ILE A 59 -11.27 -12.53 -8.20
CA ILE A 59 -12.64 -12.20 -8.60
C ILE A 59 -13.62 -13.29 -8.12
N LEU A 60 -13.28 -14.57 -8.33
CA LEU A 60 -14.12 -15.67 -7.84
C LEU A 60 -14.26 -15.63 -6.31
N ARG A 61 -13.17 -15.35 -5.59
CA ARG A 61 -13.20 -15.15 -4.13
C ARG A 61 -14.11 -14.00 -3.74
N ALA A 62 -14.02 -12.85 -4.42
CA ALA A 62 -14.90 -11.72 -4.18
C ALA A 62 -16.37 -12.09 -4.39
N LYS A 63 -16.70 -12.86 -5.44
CA LYS A 63 -18.08 -13.32 -5.70
C LYS A 63 -18.59 -14.34 -4.69
N ILE A 64 -17.74 -15.25 -4.23
CA ILE A 64 -18.08 -16.20 -3.16
C ILE A 64 -18.40 -15.40 -1.88
N ILE A 65 -17.54 -14.47 -1.50
CA ILE A 65 -17.71 -13.62 -0.32
C ILE A 65 -18.96 -12.74 -0.44
N GLU A 66 -19.21 -12.14 -1.60
CA GLU A 66 -20.45 -11.38 -1.87
C GLU A 66 -21.71 -12.17 -1.57
N THR A 67 -21.69 -13.46 -1.92
CA THR A 67 -22.84 -14.35 -1.75
C THR A 67 -23.04 -14.77 -0.29
N CYS A 68 -21.95 -14.95 0.47
CA CYS A 68 -22.03 -15.59 1.77
C CYS A 68 -21.66 -14.72 2.97
N ARG A 69 -20.90 -13.63 2.76
CA ARG A 69 -20.38 -12.71 3.79
C ARG A 69 -20.47 -11.25 3.29
N PRO A 70 -21.69 -10.67 3.20
CA PRO A 70 -21.91 -9.30 2.71
C PRO A 70 -21.02 -8.24 3.37
N GLU A 71 -20.67 -8.43 4.63
CA GLU A 71 -19.84 -7.53 5.43
C GLU A 71 -18.37 -7.48 4.98
N LEU A 72 -17.88 -8.48 4.24
CA LEU A 72 -16.51 -8.55 3.71
C LEU A 72 -16.42 -8.22 2.21
N THR A 73 -17.57 -8.09 1.55
CA THR A 73 -17.71 -7.93 0.10
C THR A 73 -16.93 -6.73 -0.43
N ALA A 74 -17.08 -5.57 0.21
CA ALA A 74 -16.39 -4.34 -0.18
C ALA A 74 -14.85 -4.51 -0.19
N LYS A 75 -14.31 -5.18 0.84
CA LYS A 75 -12.87 -5.46 0.96
C LYS A 75 -12.41 -6.52 -0.05
N ALA A 76 -13.24 -7.53 -0.30
CA ALA A 76 -12.93 -8.61 -1.24
C ALA A 76 -12.85 -8.11 -2.69
N TRP A 77 -13.82 -7.30 -3.13
CA TRP A 77 -13.80 -6.68 -4.45
C TRP A 77 -12.65 -5.69 -4.62
N TYR A 78 -12.33 -4.92 -3.57
CA TYR A 78 -11.14 -4.07 -3.57
C TYR A 78 -9.86 -4.87 -3.81
N GLN A 79 -9.67 -5.99 -3.12
CA GLN A 79 -8.50 -6.86 -3.31
C GLN A 79 -8.45 -7.48 -4.71
N ALA A 80 -9.58 -7.87 -5.28
CA ALA A 80 -9.65 -8.36 -6.66
C ALA A 80 -9.24 -7.27 -7.66
N TRP A 81 -9.81 -6.06 -7.51
CA TRP A 81 -9.51 -4.90 -8.35
C TRP A 81 -8.03 -4.49 -8.28
N LYS A 82 -7.39 -4.51 -7.10
CA LYS A 82 -5.96 -4.18 -6.95
C LYS A 82 -5.04 -4.96 -7.89
N GLY A 83 -5.39 -6.21 -8.23
CA GLY A 83 -4.62 -7.03 -9.18
C GLY A 83 -4.68 -6.50 -10.62
N VAL A 84 -5.85 -5.99 -11.04
CA VAL A 84 -6.11 -5.50 -12.41
C VAL A 84 -6.97 -4.23 -12.37
N PRO A 85 -6.41 -3.12 -11.87
CA PRO A 85 -7.14 -1.90 -11.62
C PRO A 85 -7.56 -1.19 -12.91
N ASP A 86 -6.90 -1.47 -14.03
CA ASP A 86 -7.18 -0.86 -15.34
C ASP A 86 -8.39 -1.49 -16.04
N LEU A 87 -8.92 -2.62 -15.55
CA LEU A 87 -10.02 -3.34 -16.17
C LEU A 87 -11.37 -2.66 -15.86
N PRO A 88 -12.06 -2.06 -16.86
CA PRO A 88 -13.30 -1.31 -16.65
C PRO A 88 -14.38 -2.10 -15.92
N LEU A 89 -14.63 -3.34 -16.35
CA LEU A 89 -15.66 -4.20 -15.77
C LEU A 89 -15.44 -4.47 -14.27
N LEU A 90 -14.18 -4.58 -13.85
CA LEU A 90 -13.82 -4.85 -12.46
C LEU A 90 -13.93 -3.59 -11.59
N GLN A 91 -13.55 -2.43 -12.13
CA GLN A 91 -13.83 -1.14 -11.49
C GLN A 91 -15.34 -0.97 -11.27
N ASP A 92 -16.17 -1.23 -12.30
CA ASP A 92 -17.61 -1.06 -12.22
C ASP A 92 -18.26 -2.03 -11.22
N ALA A 93 -17.84 -3.30 -11.21
CA ALA A 93 -18.30 -4.29 -10.24
C ALA A 93 -17.96 -3.88 -8.79
N MET A 94 -16.73 -3.43 -8.55
CA MET A 94 -16.30 -2.95 -7.23
C MET A 94 -17.08 -1.71 -6.78
N LEU A 95 -17.24 -0.71 -7.64
CA LEU A 95 -17.94 0.53 -7.27
C LEU A 95 -19.44 0.28 -7.04
N ARG A 96 -20.09 -0.57 -7.83
CA ARG A 96 -21.50 -0.96 -7.61
C ARG A 96 -21.66 -1.71 -6.29
N CYS A 97 -20.76 -2.66 -6.01
CA CYS A 97 -20.71 -3.34 -4.72
C CYS A 97 -20.63 -2.34 -3.55
N TRP A 98 -19.76 -1.34 -3.64
CA TRP A 98 -19.64 -0.32 -2.59
C TRP A 98 -20.89 0.54 -2.45
N LEU A 99 -21.57 0.88 -3.56
CA LEU A 99 -22.86 1.58 -3.48
C LEU A 99 -23.90 0.73 -2.74
N GLU A 100 -24.02 -0.55 -3.12
CA GLU A 100 -24.99 -1.48 -2.53
C GLU A 100 -24.70 -1.76 -1.05
N SER A 101 -23.43 -1.81 -0.66
CA SER A 101 -23.01 -2.03 0.74
C SER A 101 -23.00 -0.75 1.59
N GLY A 102 -23.45 0.38 1.06
CA GLY A 102 -23.47 1.67 1.77
C GLY A 102 -22.10 2.35 1.92
N ALA A 103 -21.06 1.87 1.25
CA ALA A 103 -19.71 2.44 1.24
C ALA A 103 -19.58 3.59 0.21
N THR A 104 -20.59 4.45 0.12
CA THR A 104 -20.69 5.54 -0.88
C THR A 104 -19.50 6.49 -0.84
N ASP A 105 -18.94 6.79 0.34
CA ASP A 105 -17.75 7.64 0.46
C ASP A 105 -16.50 7.03 -0.18
N SER A 106 -16.42 5.69 -0.24
CA SER A 106 -15.34 4.99 -0.97
C SER A 106 -15.48 5.18 -2.48
N VAL A 107 -16.72 5.17 -2.99
CA VAL A 107 -17.03 5.46 -4.40
C VAL A 107 -16.69 6.91 -4.72
N ARG A 108 -17.07 7.86 -3.85
CA ARG A 108 -16.72 9.29 -3.98
C ARG A 108 -15.21 9.51 -3.98
N GLY A 109 -14.48 8.76 -3.16
CA GLY A 109 -13.03 8.89 -3.01
C GLY A 109 -12.19 8.24 -4.11
N LEU A 110 -12.69 7.22 -4.82
CA LEU A 110 -11.92 6.51 -5.85
C LEU A 110 -12.49 6.65 -7.27
N GLY A 111 -13.82 6.60 -7.40
CA GLY A 111 -14.49 6.55 -8.70
C GLY A 111 -14.09 7.67 -9.66
N PRO A 112 -13.97 8.94 -9.22
CA PRO A 112 -13.55 10.05 -10.08
C PRO A 112 -12.15 9.85 -10.70
N ALA A 113 -11.24 9.16 -10.00
CA ALA A 113 -9.87 8.93 -10.46
C ALA A 113 -9.80 8.05 -11.72
N PHE A 114 -10.81 7.22 -11.98
CA PHE A 114 -10.89 6.40 -13.18
C PHE A 114 -11.29 7.20 -14.43
N LEU A 115 -11.85 8.39 -14.25
CA LEU A 115 -12.51 9.12 -15.33
C LEU A 115 -11.57 9.50 -16.48
N PRO A 116 -10.32 9.98 -16.26
CA PRO A 116 -9.40 10.29 -17.36
C PRO A 116 -9.12 9.09 -18.27
N ALA A 117 -8.81 7.93 -17.68
CA ALA A 117 -8.54 6.71 -18.43
C ALA A 117 -9.78 6.22 -19.19
N ARG A 118 -10.95 6.24 -18.55
CA ARG A 118 -12.23 5.86 -19.17
C ARG A 118 -12.61 6.77 -20.34
N CYS A 119 -12.43 8.08 -20.19
CA CYS A 119 -12.70 9.06 -21.24
C CYS A 119 -11.76 8.88 -22.44
N ARG A 120 -10.47 8.63 -22.17
CA ARG A 120 -9.49 8.32 -23.21
C ARG A 120 -9.84 7.05 -23.98
N ALA A 121 -10.36 6.04 -23.30
CA ALA A 121 -10.78 4.77 -23.90
C ALA A 121 -12.21 4.76 -24.48
N GLY A 122 -13.02 5.78 -24.20
CA GLY A 122 -14.44 5.82 -24.62
C GLY A 122 -15.36 4.90 -23.82
N THR A 123 -15.00 4.54 -22.58
CA THR A 123 -15.71 3.57 -21.71
C THR A 123 -16.30 4.21 -20.44
N GLN A 124 -16.45 5.53 -20.43
CA GLN A 124 -16.96 6.31 -19.30
C GLN A 124 -18.48 6.26 -19.00
N PRO A 125 -19.41 5.88 -19.91
CA PRO A 125 -20.84 5.99 -19.62
C PRO A 125 -21.31 5.28 -18.34
N ASP A 126 -20.85 4.04 -18.11
CA ASP A 126 -21.21 3.27 -16.92
C ASP A 126 -20.63 3.89 -15.64
N LEU A 127 -19.38 4.35 -15.68
CA LEU A 127 -18.76 5.04 -14.56
C LEU A 127 -19.53 6.33 -14.20
N LEU A 128 -19.94 7.12 -15.20
CA LEU A 128 -20.73 8.32 -14.97
C LEU A 128 -22.07 8.00 -14.31
N ALA A 129 -22.72 6.89 -14.70
CA ALA A 129 -23.96 6.45 -14.05
C ALA A 129 -23.74 6.08 -12.57
N ILE A 130 -22.67 5.33 -12.28
CA ILE A 130 -22.27 4.96 -10.91
C ILE A 130 -21.96 6.21 -10.07
N LEU A 131 -21.19 7.15 -10.61
CA LEU A 131 -20.82 8.39 -9.91
C LEU A 131 -22.05 9.25 -9.59
N ARG A 132 -23.01 9.35 -10.52
CA ARG A 132 -24.29 10.04 -10.27
C ARG A 132 -25.09 9.40 -9.15
N GLN A 133 -25.14 8.06 -9.08
CA GLN A 133 -25.79 7.35 -7.97
C GLN A 133 -25.09 7.61 -6.63
N ALA A 134 -23.77 7.80 -6.63
CA ALA A 134 -23.00 8.19 -5.45
C ALA A 134 -23.19 9.67 -5.03
N GLY A 135 -23.94 10.46 -5.81
CA GLY A 135 -24.06 11.91 -5.63
C GLY A 135 -22.82 12.69 -6.05
N VAL A 136 -21.94 12.11 -6.87
CA VAL A 136 -20.75 12.78 -7.40
C VAL A 136 -21.11 13.48 -8.70
N ALA A 137 -21.19 14.80 -8.66
CA ALA A 137 -21.18 15.61 -9.86
C ALA A 137 -19.75 15.64 -10.44
N THR A 138 -19.59 15.15 -11.65
CA THR A 138 -18.35 15.29 -12.41
C THR A 138 -18.64 16.07 -13.67
N LEU A 139 -17.87 17.12 -13.90
CA LEU A 139 -18.04 17.97 -15.07
C LEU A 139 -17.08 17.62 -16.21
N GLY A 140 -16.11 16.73 -15.99
CA GLY A 140 -15.19 16.33 -17.04
C GLY A 140 -13.91 15.70 -16.57
N ALA A 141 -13.09 15.30 -17.54
CA ALA A 141 -11.73 14.83 -17.34
C ALA A 141 -10.79 15.35 -18.42
N CYS A 142 -9.51 15.44 -18.09
CA CYS A 142 -8.43 15.81 -18.99
C CYS A 142 -7.25 14.83 -18.88
N TRP A 143 -6.45 14.76 -19.95
CA TRP A 143 -5.23 13.97 -20.01
C TRP A 143 -4.25 14.55 -21.02
N LYS A 144 -2.97 14.16 -20.89
CA LYS A 144 -1.92 14.51 -21.83
C LYS A 144 -2.07 13.73 -23.14
N ALA A 145 -1.99 14.44 -24.27
CA ALA A 145 -1.99 13.89 -25.62
C ALA A 145 -0.81 14.47 -26.41
N GLY A 146 0.38 13.88 -26.21
CA GLY A 146 1.63 14.41 -26.75
C GLY A 146 2.00 15.74 -26.11
N ASP A 147 2.03 16.80 -26.91
CA ASP A 147 2.32 18.20 -26.56
C ASP A 147 1.05 19.04 -26.29
N ALA A 148 -0.11 18.40 -26.25
CA ALA A 148 -1.40 19.04 -26.06
C ALA A 148 -2.17 18.40 -24.90
N ILE A 149 -3.25 19.08 -24.51
CA ILE A 149 -4.22 18.55 -23.56
C ILE A 149 -5.45 18.09 -24.34
N GLU A 150 -5.90 16.87 -24.10
CA GLU A 150 -7.24 16.43 -24.49
C GLU A 150 -8.14 16.45 -23.26
N ALA A 151 -9.40 16.81 -23.47
CA ALA A 151 -10.40 16.82 -22.42
C ALA A 151 -11.80 16.48 -22.94
N MET A 152 -12.66 16.08 -22.01
CA MET A 152 -14.09 15.85 -22.23
C MET A 152 -14.86 16.50 -21.07
N LEU A 153 -15.95 17.20 -21.38
CA LEU A 153 -16.82 17.84 -20.39
C LEU A 153 -18.25 17.29 -20.46
N PHE A 154 -18.92 17.17 -19.32
CA PHE A 154 -20.24 16.50 -19.15
C PHE A 154 -21.33 17.44 -18.62
N GLY A 155 -21.29 18.71 -19.02
CA GLY A 155 -22.15 19.76 -18.48
C GLY A 155 -23.61 19.69 -18.94
N ALA A 156 -24.51 20.29 -18.16
CA ALA A 156 -25.92 20.47 -18.54
C ALA A 156 -26.11 21.58 -19.61
N SER A 157 -25.17 22.53 -19.67
CA SER A 157 -25.16 23.63 -20.64
C SER A 157 -24.38 23.26 -21.90
N ALA A 158 -24.78 23.77 -23.06
CA ALA A 158 -24.12 23.49 -24.34
C ALA A 158 -22.64 23.92 -24.36
N ARG A 159 -22.29 24.98 -23.61
CA ARG A 159 -20.92 25.49 -23.45
C ARG A 159 -20.62 25.81 -21.99
N MET A 160 -19.36 25.63 -21.61
CA MET A 160 -18.83 25.94 -20.28
C MET A 160 -17.55 26.76 -20.39
N ARG A 161 -17.30 27.60 -19.37
CA ARG A 161 -16.07 28.36 -19.23
C ARG A 161 -15.00 27.50 -18.56
N LEU A 162 -13.96 27.17 -19.32
CA LEU A 162 -12.79 26.44 -18.87
C LEU A 162 -11.64 27.40 -18.56
N LEU A 163 -11.05 27.24 -17.40
CA LEU A 163 -9.86 27.92 -16.93
C LEU A 163 -8.67 26.97 -17.13
N LEU A 164 -7.70 27.40 -17.93
CA LEU A 164 -6.41 26.74 -18.06
C LEU A 164 -5.36 27.67 -17.46
N SER A 165 -4.60 27.19 -16.48
CA SER A 165 -3.64 28.08 -15.84
C SER A 165 -2.36 27.33 -15.45
N ASP A 166 -1.26 28.07 -15.33
CA ASP A 166 0.04 27.61 -14.80
C ASP A 166 0.38 28.33 -13.48
N GLU A 167 1.60 28.23 -12.96
CA GLU A 167 2.00 28.95 -11.73
C GLU A 167 1.92 30.49 -11.82
N THR A 168 1.90 31.08 -13.02
CA THR A 168 2.01 32.53 -13.26
C THR A 168 0.85 33.15 -14.03
N ARG A 169 0.07 32.36 -14.78
CA ARG A 169 -0.85 32.84 -15.80
C ARG A 169 -2.14 32.05 -15.81
N GLN A 170 -3.20 32.73 -16.24
CA GLN A 170 -4.50 32.12 -16.49
C GLN A 170 -5.11 32.53 -17.81
N TYR A 171 -5.62 31.50 -18.50
CA TYR A 171 -6.29 31.56 -19.78
C TYR A 171 -7.71 31.05 -19.60
N GLN A 172 -8.65 31.64 -20.33
CA GLN A 172 -10.06 31.27 -20.29
C GLN A 172 -10.52 30.87 -21.70
N PHE A 173 -11.26 29.77 -21.78
CA PHE A 173 -11.81 29.24 -23.01
C PHE A 173 -13.30 28.96 -22.85
N GLU A 174 -14.09 29.20 -23.89
CA GLU A 174 -15.42 28.61 -23.99
C GLU A 174 -15.35 27.31 -24.79
N VAL A 175 -15.76 26.22 -24.17
CA VAL A 175 -15.68 24.87 -24.75
C VAL A 175 -17.05 24.17 -24.68
N PRO A 176 -17.38 23.32 -25.67
CA PRO A 176 -18.60 22.54 -25.62
C PRO A 176 -18.56 21.54 -24.45
N ALA A 177 -19.69 21.34 -23.79
CA ALA A 177 -19.84 20.38 -22.70
C ALA A 177 -20.79 19.23 -23.06
N ASP A 178 -20.82 18.86 -24.34
CA ASP A 178 -21.69 17.86 -24.96
C ASP A 178 -21.16 16.41 -24.82
N GLY A 179 -20.14 16.20 -23.98
CA GLY A 179 -19.49 14.91 -23.81
C GLY A 179 -18.54 14.53 -24.94
N ARG A 180 -18.29 15.40 -25.94
CA ARG A 180 -17.30 15.14 -26.99
C ARG A 180 -15.89 15.51 -26.53
N ARG A 181 -14.92 14.80 -27.10
CA ARG A 181 -13.50 15.07 -26.88
C ARG A 181 -13.09 16.31 -27.65
N PHE A 182 -12.35 17.20 -27.00
CA PHE A 182 -11.70 18.33 -27.63
C PHE A 182 -10.22 18.39 -27.24
N ARG A 183 -9.43 19.11 -28.05
CA ARG A 183 -7.99 19.28 -27.87
C ARG A 183 -7.68 20.75 -27.64
N LEU A 184 -6.88 21.02 -26.62
CA LEU A 184 -6.35 22.34 -26.29
C LEU A 184 -4.86 22.37 -26.59
N PRO A 185 -4.38 23.25 -27.48
CA PRO A 185 -2.95 23.49 -27.60
C PRO A 185 -2.45 24.16 -26.32
N LEU A 186 -1.25 23.80 -25.88
CA LEU A 186 -0.64 24.48 -24.75
C LEU A 186 -0.21 25.88 -25.16
N PRO A 187 -0.46 26.90 -24.31
CA PRO A 187 0.11 28.22 -24.53
C PRO A 187 1.64 28.20 -24.56
N ARG A 188 2.27 27.24 -23.86
CA ARG A 188 3.72 26.98 -23.87
C ARG A 188 4.01 25.48 -23.72
N PRO A 189 5.08 24.95 -24.35
CA PRO A 189 5.42 23.54 -24.29
C PRO A 189 5.99 23.07 -22.94
N THR A 190 6.17 24.00 -21.99
CA THR A 190 6.76 23.76 -20.67
C THR A 190 5.80 24.17 -19.56
N GLY A 191 5.92 23.54 -18.39
CA GLY A 191 5.18 23.92 -17.18
C GLY A 191 4.13 22.91 -16.73
N VAL A 192 3.48 23.28 -15.62
CA VAL A 192 2.39 22.54 -14.98
C VAL A 192 1.09 23.24 -15.30
N TRP A 193 0.18 22.55 -15.97
CA TRP A 193 -1.08 23.13 -16.43
C TRP A 193 -2.25 22.48 -15.72
N SER A 194 -2.99 23.24 -14.92
CA SER A 194 -4.22 22.73 -14.32
C SER A 194 -5.44 23.26 -15.07
N LEU A 195 -6.43 22.39 -15.23
CA LEU A 195 -7.70 22.71 -15.87
C LEU A 195 -8.78 22.74 -14.81
N ALA A 196 -9.53 23.83 -14.77
CA ALA A 196 -10.69 23.98 -13.90
C ALA A 196 -11.87 24.57 -14.69
N PHE A 197 -13.09 24.39 -14.20
CA PHE A 197 -14.23 25.19 -14.65
C PHE A 197 -14.61 26.18 -13.56
N ALA A 198 -15.19 27.32 -13.95
CA ALA A 198 -15.84 28.21 -12.99
C ALA A 198 -17.25 27.69 -12.72
N ASP A 199 -17.58 27.39 -11.47
CA ASP A 199 -18.95 27.05 -11.08
C ASP A 199 -19.87 28.29 -11.07
N SER A 200 -21.13 28.12 -10.66
CA SER A 200 -22.12 29.21 -10.62
C SER A 200 -21.75 30.35 -9.66
N GLU A 201 -20.85 30.09 -8.71
CA GLU A 201 -20.32 31.06 -7.75
C GLU A 201 -18.96 31.62 -8.21
N GLY A 202 -18.48 31.19 -9.38
CA GLY A 202 -17.20 31.61 -9.96
C GLY A 202 -15.99 30.90 -9.37
N GLN A 203 -16.18 29.90 -8.49
CA GLN A 203 -15.08 29.16 -7.89
C GLN A 203 -14.51 28.12 -8.88
N PRO A 204 -13.17 28.03 -9.00
CA PRO A 204 -12.54 27.09 -9.91
C PRO A 204 -12.58 25.67 -9.35
N GLN A 205 -13.24 24.75 -10.06
CA GLN A 205 -13.24 23.33 -9.74
C GLN A 205 -12.38 22.55 -10.75
N LEU A 206 -11.35 21.87 -10.24
CA LEU A 206 -10.40 21.13 -11.06
C LEU A 206 -11.06 19.96 -11.81
N LEU A 207 -10.71 19.78 -13.07
CA LEU A 207 -11.09 18.60 -13.84
C LEU A 207 -10.39 17.34 -13.30
N GLN A 208 -11.02 16.18 -13.46
CA GLN A 208 -10.33 14.91 -13.15
C GLN A 208 -9.15 14.72 -14.10
N GLY A 209 -8.02 14.30 -13.57
CA GLY A 209 -6.72 14.33 -14.26
C GLY A 209 -5.84 15.52 -13.87
N SER A 210 -6.45 16.58 -13.29
CA SER A 210 -5.87 17.82 -12.70
C SER A 210 -4.49 18.13 -13.20
N PRO A 211 -3.49 18.66 -12.45
CA PRO A 211 -2.38 19.32 -13.13
C PRO A 211 -1.66 18.32 -14.04
N LEU A 212 -1.53 18.70 -15.30
CA LEU A 212 -0.80 17.97 -16.32
C LEU A 212 0.58 18.63 -16.47
N VAL A 213 1.63 17.85 -16.23
CA VAL A 213 3.02 18.33 -16.28
C VAL A 213 3.63 17.97 -17.65
N PHE A 214 4.11 18.98 -18.38
CA PHE A 214 4.60 18.79 -19.75
C PHE A 214 6.13 18.81 -19.89
N ALA A 215 6.84 19.55 -19.03
CA ALA A 215 8.31 19.59 -19.06
C ALA A 215 8.88 19.73 -17.64
N PRO A 216 9.99 19.03 -17.32
CA PRO A 216 10.78 19.33 -16.14
C PRO A 216 11.73 20.49 -16.43
N PRO A 217 12.14 21.31 -15.44
CA PRO A 217 13.27 22.22 -15.60
C PRO A 217 14.58 21.42 -15.60
N HIS A 218 15.22 21.31 -16.78
CA HIS A 218 16.60 20.91 -17.14
C HIS A 218 17.22 19.54 -16.74
N ARG A 219 17.75 18.90 -17.81
CA ARG A 219 18.75 17.81 -17.99
C ARG A 219 18.60 16.51 -17.18
N VAL A 220 17.82 15.57 -17.73
CA VAL A 220 18.08 14.14 -17.57
C VAL A 220 19.34 13.80 -18.38
N VAL A 221 20.48 13.61 -17.72
CA VAL A 221 21.63 12.96 -18.36
C VAL A 221 21.27 11.48 -18.50
N PRO A 222 21.38 10.87 -19.71
CA PRO A 222 21.16 9.45 -19.85
C PRO A 222 22.19 8.70 -18.99
N VAL A 223 21.72 7.88 -18.06
CA VAL A 223 22.59 6.95 -17.34
C VAL A 223 23.17 5.98 -18.37
N GLN A 224 24.41 6.22 -18.79
CA GLN A 224 25.15 5.27 -19.60
C GLN A 224 25.54 4.10 -18.69
N THR A 225 24.88 2.97 -18.91
CA THR A 225 25.23 1.70 -18.31
C THR A 225 26.60 1.28 -18.84
N GLY A 226 27.64 1.47 -18.03
CA GLY A 226 28.94 0.85 -18.23
C GLY A 226 30.10 1.79 -18.56
N THR A 227 30.49 2.64 -17.62
CA THR A 227 31.92 2.97 -17.39
C THR A 227 32.06 3.64 -16.02
N GLN A 228 33.01 3.18 -15.21
CA GLN A 228 33.37 3.83 -13.94
C GLN A 228 33.89 5.23 -14.24
N VAL A 229 33.07 6.25 -14.03
CA VAL A 229 33.53 7.64 -13.99
C VAL A 229 34.01 7.89 -12.57
N ALA A 230 35.32 8.12 -12.42
CA ALA A 230 35.89 8.54 -11.15
C ALA A 230 35.24 9.86 -10.72
N VAL A 231 34.62 9.86 -9.54
CA VAL A 231 34.04 11.03 -8.91
C VAL A 231 35.15 12.07 -8.74
N ALA A 232 35.07 13.18 -9.46
CA ALA A 232 35.87 14.35 -9.15
C ALA A 232 35.35 14.91 -7.81
N VAL A 233 35.96 14.47 -6.71
CA VAL A 233 35.67 14.95 -5.36
C VAL A 233 35.95 16.46 -5.35
N SER A 234 34.88 17.25 -5.43
CA SER A 234 34.98 18.69 -5.17
C SER A 234 35.36 18.91 -3.70
N ALA A 235 36.08 20.00 -3.44
CA ALA A 235 36.49 20.43 -2.10
C ALA A 235 35.30 20.40 -1.11
N PRO A 236 35.53 20.18 0.21
CA PRO A 236 34.44 20.03 1.19
C PRO A 236 33.45 21.18 1.07
N ALA A 237 32.23 20.85 0.67
CA ALA A 237 31.17 21.84 0.48
C ALA A 237 30.95 22.59 1.79
N GLN A 238 31.08 23.91 1.76
CA GLN A 238 30.80 24.75 2.91
C GLN A 238 29.34 24.51 3.35
N ALA A 239 29.14 24.26 4.63
CA ALA A 239 27.86 23.82 5.15
C ALA A 239 26.81 24.94 4.98
N ARG A 240 25.72 24.66 4.24
CA ARG A 240 24.72 25.66 3.83
C ARG A 240 23.62 25.82 4.89
N PRO A 241 22.88 26.95 4.91
CA PRO A 241 21.60 27.03 5.59
C PRO A 241 20.59 26.03 5.00
N VAL A 242 19.55 25.69 5.76
CA VAL A 242 18.54 24.71 5.35
C VAL A 242 17.16 25.36 5.23
N ASP A 243 16.45 25.08 4.14
CA ASP A 243 15.00 25.31 4.10
C ASP A 243 14.26 24.03 4.50
N ILE A 244 13.48 24.12 5.58
CA ILE A 244 12.55 23.07 5.98
C ILE A 244 11.25 23.29 5.21
N VAL A 245 11.04 22.46 4.19
CA VAL A 245 9.91 22.54 3.28
C VAL A 245 8.78 21.65 3.79
N ILE A 246 7.63 22.25 4.12
CA ILE A 246 6.40 21.53 4.48
C ILE A 246 5.33 21.81 3.41
N PRO A 247 5.05 20.86 2.49
CA PRO A 247 3.92 20.94 1.59
C PRO A 247 2.62 20.65 2.34
N VAL A 248 1.62 21.52 2.23
CA VAL A 248 0.36 21.45 2.98
C VAL A 248 -0.82 21.31 2.03
N TYR A 249 -1.69 20.33 2.29
CA TYR A 249 -2.99 20.19 1.65
C TYR A 249 -3.99 19.59 2.65
N GLY A 250 -4.57 20.46 3.48
CA GLY A 250 -5.56 20.08 4.49
C GLY A 250 -4.98 19.46 5.78
N ASP A 251 -5.82 18.70 6.49
CA ASP A 251 -5.55 18.08 7.80
C ASP A 251 -5.02 19.10 8.83
N ALA A 252 -5.83 20.14 9.07
CA ALA A 252 -5.48 21.24 9.97
C ALA A 252 -4.89 20.81 11.33
N PRO A 253 -5.43 19.79 12.05
CA PRO A 253 -4.87 19.36 13.33
C PRO A 253 -3.42 18.86 13.20
N ARG A 254 -3.12 18.02 12.21
CA ARG A 254 -1.76 17.46 12.03
C ARG A 254 -0.80 18.49 11.49
N THR A 255 -1.21 19.26 10.49
CA THR A 255 -0.40 20.33 9.91
C THR A 255 0.05 21.32 10.98
N ARG A 256 -0.86 21.75 11.86
CA ARG A 256 -0.53 22.64 12.99
C ARG A 256 0.45 21.98 13.95
N ALA A 257 0.25 20.72 14.31
CA ALA A 257 1.14 19.98 15.21
C ALA A 257 2.55 19.83 14.62
N CYS A 258 2.66 19.53 13.32
CA CYS A 258 3.93 19.44 12.60
C CYS A 258 4.68 20.77 12.65
N ILE A 259 4.04 21.86 12.21
CA ILE A 259 4.64 23.21 12.19
C ILE A 259 5.07 23.65 13.60
N GLU A 260 4.22 23.46 14.61
CA GLU A 260 4.58 23.82 15.99
C GLU A 260 5.74 22.97 16.55
N SER A 261 5.81 21.68 16.18
CA SER A 261 6.93 20.82 16.58
C SER A 261 8.26 21.29 15.97
N VAL A 262 8.25 21.73 14.70
CA VAL A 262 9.43 22.28 14.03
C VAL A 262 9.84 23.60 14.67
N LEU A 263 8.91 24.53 14.85
CA LEU A 263 9.19 25.84 15.45
C LEU A 263 9.71 25.75 16.89
N THR A 264 9.21 24.78 17.65
CA THR A 264 9.70 24.50 19.01
C THR A 264 11.11 23.90 18.96
N SER A 265 11.33 22.90 18.11
CA SER A 265 12.60 22.18 18.03
C SER A 265 13.73 23.02 17.44
N LEU A 266 13.45 23.95 16.53
CA LEU A 266 14.45 24.86 15.95
C LEU A 266 15.21 25.69 16.99
N ARG A 267 14.63 25.92 18.18
CA ARG A 267 15.31 26.61 19.30
C ARG A 267 16.48 25.81 19.87
N HIS A 268 16.53 24.51 19.61
CA HIS A 268 17.59 23.60 20.04
C HIS A 268 18.60 23.30 18.92
N ASN A 269 18.40 23.84 17.72
CA ASN A 269 19.30 23.63 16.58
C ASN A 269 20.20 24.85 16.37
N THR A 270 21.45 24.58 16.04
CA THR A 270 22.48 25.57 15.70
C THR A 270 22.60 25.80 14.20
N THR A 271 22.13 24.86 13.38
CA THR A 271 22.04 24.97 11.94
C THR A 271 21.13 26.14 11.56
N PRO A 272 21.61 27.13 10.78
CA PRO A 272 20.75 28.18 10.26
C PRO A 272 19.67 27.58 9.37
N ALA A 273 18.41 27.74 9.76
CA ALA A 273 17.29 27.16 9.04
C ALA A 273 16.08 28.10 8.98
N ALA A 274 15.32 28.00 7.90
CA ALA A 274 14.04 28.69 7.74
C ALA A 274 12.93 27.67 7.49
N LEU A 275 11.75 27.93 8.06
CA LEU A 275 10.56 27.13 7.80
C LEU A 275 9.82 27.69 6.58
N LEU A 276 9.79 26.92 5.50
CA LEU A 276 9.10 27.22 4.25
C LEU A 276 7.85 26.34 4.14
N VAL A 277 6.68 26.93 4.33
CA VAL A 277 5.40 26.23 4.18
C VAL A 277 4.82 26.55 2.81
N VAL A 278 4.40 25.52 2.07
CA VAL A 278 3.72 25.69 0.79
C VAL A 278 2.28 25.19 0.90
N ASP A 279 1.33 26.11 1.00
CA ASP A 279 -0.10 25.83 1.00
C ASP A 279 -0.56 25.51 -0.43
N ASP A 280 -0.80 24.23 -0.71
CA ASP A 280 -1.18 23.69 -2.02
C ASP A 280 -2.69 23.81 -2.29
N ALA A 281 -3.23 25.00 -2.03
CA ALA A 281 -4.66 25.31 -2.05
C ALA A 281 -5.47 24.37 -1.14
N SER A 282 -5.14 24.37 0.15
CA SER A 282 -5.87 23.63 1.17
C SER A 282 -7.38 23.94 1.13
N PRO A 283 -8.26 22.93 1.25
CA PRO A 283 -9.70 23.14 1.15
C PRO A 283 -10.30 23.75 2.43
N GLU A 284 -9.60 23.68 3.57
CA GLU A 284 -10.06 24.23 4.85
C GLU A 284 -9.67 25.71 5.00
N PRO A 285 -10.61 26.67 4.96
CA PRO A 285 -10.28 28.10 5.06
C PRO A 285 -9.62 28.47 6.40
N GLU A 286 -9.95 27.76 7.47
CA GLU A 286 -9.36 27.95 8.80
C GLU A 286 -7.88 27.56 8.87
N LEU A 287 -7.43 26.63 8.02
CA LEU A 287 -6.02 26.26 7.94
C LEU A 287 -5.25 27.36 7.21
N SER A 288 -5.76 27.80 6.06
CA SER A 288 -5.15 28.90 5.28
C SER A 288 -5.07 30.20 6.08
N ALA A 289 -6.13 30.60 6.80
CA ALA A 289 -6.11 31.79 7.66
C ALA A 289 -5.11 31.65 8.84
N TRP A 290 -4.99 30.45 9.40
CA TRP A 290 -4.00 30.20 10.45
C TRP A 290 -2.57 30.31 9.91
N LEU A 291 -2.29 29.77 8.71
CA LEU A 291 -1.00 29.90 8.03
C LEU A 291 -0.65 31.37 7.74
N ASP A 292 -1.63 32.16 7.27
CA ASP A 292 -1.46 33.59 7.03
C ASP A 292 -1.05 34.33 8.32
N THR A 293 -1.67 33.95 9.44
CA THR A 293 -1.33 34.51 10.77
C THR A 293 0.09 34.13 11.19
N GLN A 294 0.53 32.88 10.98
CA GLN A 294 1.90 32.47 11.30
C GLN A 294 2.95 33.20 10.45
N ALA A 295 2.66 33.40 9.16
CA ALA A 295 3.52 34.15 8.24
C ALA A 295 3.60 35.63 8.64
N ALA A 296 2.47 36.27 8.93
CA ALA A 296 2.42 37.68 9.36
C ALA A 296 3.18 37.92 10.68
N ASN A 297 3.22 36.92 11.56
CA ASN A 297 4.02 36.94 12.80
C ASN A 297 5.51 36.64 12.58
N GLY A 298 5.96 36.47 11.33
CA GLY A 298 7.35 36.17 10.99
C GLY A 298 7.82 34.78 11.44
N ARG A 299 6.91 33.87 11.78
CA ARG A 299 7.26 32.52 12.27
C ARG A 299 7.64 31.57 11.12
N LEU A 300 7.17 31.83 9.90
CA LEU A 300 7.45 31.01 8.72
C LEU A 300 7.40 31.85 7.44
N HIS A 301 8.04 31.34 6.37
CA HIS A 301 7.86 31.83 5.01
C HIS A 301 6.73 31.02 4.34
N LEU A 302 5.71 31.71 3.82
CA LEU A 302 4.52 31.07 3.25
C LEU A 302 4.48 31.29 1.73
N LEU A 303 4.44 30.19 0.99
CA LEU A 303 4.06 30.18 -0.42
C LEU A 303 2.65 29.62 -0.55
N ARG A 304 1.77 30.29 -1.30
CA ARG A 304 0.44 29.79 -1.61
C ARG A 304 0.33 29.44 -3.09
N ASN A 305 -0.02 28.20 -3.40
CA ASN A 305 -0.42 27.83 -4.76
C ASN A 305 -1.85 28.32 -5.00
N PRO A 306 -2.15 28.90 -6.18
CA PRO A 306 -3.53 29.32 -6.51
C PRO A 306 -4.51 28.14 -6.65
N ARG A 307 -3.99 26.91 -6.68
CA ARG A 307 -4.72 25.64 -6.80
C ARG A 307 -3.79 24.48 -6.47
N ASN A 308 -4.37 23.30 -6.25
CA ASN A 308 -3.63 22.08 -5.98
C ASN A 308 -2.77 21.66 -7.19
N LEU A 309 -1.45 21.76 -7.03
CA LEU A 309 -0.41 21.32 -7.96
C LEU A 309 0.02 19.87 -7.70
N GLY A 310 -0.29 19.33 -6.52
CA GLY A 310 0.13 18.02 -6.06
C GLY A 310 1.53 18.05 -5.42
N PHE A 311 1.86 16.98 -4.70
CA PHE A 311 3.05 16.89 -3.86
C PHE A 311 4.35 17.26 -4.60
N ILE A 312 4.62 16.60 -5.73
CA ILE A 312 5.86 16.77 -6.50
C ILE A 312 6.09 18.24 -6.88
N GLU A 313 5.08 18.89 -7.47
CA GLU A 313 5.23 20.26 -7.97
C GLU A 313 5.22 21.30 -6.85
N THR A 314 4.50 21.02 -5.76
CA THR A 314 4.55 21.82 -4.54
C THR A 314 5.95 21.79 -3.91
N CYS A 315 6.58 20.62 -3.81
CA CYS A 315 7.96 20.49 -3.38
C CYS A 315 8.93 21.15 -4.36
N ASN A 316 8.77 20.92 -5.68
CA ASN A 316 9.63 21.52 -6.70
C ASN A 316 9.58 23.04 -6.69
N ARG A 317 8.41 23.65 -6.43
CA ARG A 317 8.28 25.10 -6.24
C ARG A 317 9.11 25.56 -5.04
N ALA A 318 8.99 24.90 -3.90
CA ALA A 318 9.74 25.24 -2.70
C ALA A 318 11.26 25.12 -2.91
N MET A 319 11.71 24.05 -3.58
CA MET A 319 13.12 23.81 -3.83
C MET A 319 13.78 24.86 -4.74
N ARG A 320 12.99 25.61 -5.52
CA ARG A 320 13.48 26.70 -6.37
C ARG A 320 13.59 28.04 -5.63
N GLU A 321 12.98 28.18 -4.45
CA GLU A 321 12.85 29.47 -3.75
C GLU A 321 14.22 30.04 -3.35
N HIS A 322 15.07 29.24 -2.70
CA HIS A 322 16.40 29.66 -2.26
C HIS A 322 17.48 28.70 -2.82
N PRO A 323 18.09 29.00 -3.99
CA PRO A 323 19.04 28.10 -4.66
C PRO A 323 20.34 27.88 -3.88
N GLU A 324 20.63 28.68 -2.85
CA GLU A 324 21.83 28.61 -2.04
C GLU A 324 21.72 27.71 -0.80
N ARG A 325 20.56 27.08 -0.55
CA ARG A 325 20.27 26.37 0.73
C ARG A 325 20.03 24.89 0.54
N ASP A 326 20.46 24.04 1.47
CA ASP A 326 20.03 22.63 1.48
C ASP A 326 18.52 22.53 1.74
N ILE A 327 17.92 21.41 1.36
CA ILE A 327 16.46 21.22 1.44
C ILE A 327 16.13 20.09 2.40
N MET A 328 15.35 20.38 3.43
CA MET A 328 14.70 19.35 4.26
C MET A 328 13.24 19.22 3.82
N LEU A 329 12.93 18.21 3.00
CA LEU A 329 11.55 17.86 2.69
C LEU A 329 10.94 17.16 3.90
N LEU A 330 9.83 17.70 4.44
CA LEU A 330 9.16 17.17 5.62
C LEU A 330 7.65 17.14 5.42
N ASN A 331 7.03 15.97 5.54
CA ASN A 331 5.57 15.84 5.43
C ASN A 331 4.85 16.58 6.56
N ALA A 332 3.67 17.13 6.26
CA ALA A 332 2.85 17.91 7.20
C ALA A 332 2.22 17.09 8.35
N ASP A 333 2.39 15.77 8.38
CA ASP A 333 1.89 14.85 9.42
C ASP A 333 3.02 14.21 10.24
N THR A 334 4.17 14.88 10.29
CA THR A 334 5.35 14.48 11.06
C THR A 334 5.47 15.27 12.37
N LEU A 335 6.21 14.72 13.33
CA LEU A 335 6.64 15.45 14.54
C LEU A 335 8.14 15.25 14.74
N VAL A 336 8.81 16.36 15.04
CA VAL A 336 10.27 16.41 15.29
C VAL A 336 10.55 16.81 16.74
N HIS A 337 11.77 16.53 17.21
CA HIS A 337 12.20 16.85 18.57
C HIS A 337 13.68 17.26 18.64
N GLY A 338 14.03 18.12 19.60
CA GLY A 338 15.41 18.44 19.94
C GLY A 338 16.24 19.03 18.78
N ASP A 339 17.50 18.66 18.73
CA ASP A 339 18.52 19.04 17.74
C ASP A 339 18.52 18.13 16.48
N TRP A 340 17.35 17.59 16.11
CA TRP A 340 17.18 16.63 15.01
C TRP A 340 17.80 17.10 13.68
N LEU A 341 17.71 18.39 13.36
CA LEU A 341 18.22 18.94 12.10
C LEU A 341 19.74 18.99 12.11
N ASP A 342 20.35 19.38 13.23
CA ASP A 342 21.81 19.38 13.40
C ASP A 342 22.39 17.97 13.20
N ARG A 343 21.75 16.95 13.79
CA ARG A 343 22.16 15.55 13.65
C ARG A 343 21.97 15.00 12.22
N LEU A 344 20.86 15.31 11.55
CA LEU A 344 20.68 14.97 10.13
C LEU A 344 21.71 15.64 9.24
N ARG A 345 22.00 16.92 9.49
CA ARG A 345 23.01 17.67 8.73
C ARG A 345 24.42 17.15 8.96
N ALA A 346 24.75 16.75 10.20
CA ALA A 346 26.01 16.08 10.50
C ALA A 346 26.16 14.79 9.68
N THR A 347 25.08 14.02 9.52
CA THR A 347 25.05 12.84 8.65
C THR A 347 25.28 13.22 7.18
N LEU A 348 24.55 14.21 6.67
CA LEU A 348 24.66 14.69 5.27
C LEU A 348 26.07 15.16 4.89
N TYR A 349 26.78 15.80 5.82
CA TYR A 349 28.12 16.35 5.61
C TYR A 349 29.25 15.43 6.10
N SER A 350 28.94 14.22 6.57
CA SER A 350 29.95 13.25 7.02
C SER A 350 30.86 12.75 5.89
N ALA A 351 30.38 12.81 4.64
CA ALA A 351 31.15 12.53 3.44
C ALA A 351 30.64 13.36 2.24
N PRO A 352 31.52 13.71 1.28
CA PRO A 352 31.16 14.55 0.14
C PRO A 352 30.16 13.87 -0.80
N ASP A 353 30.19 12.55 -0.90
CA ASP A 353 29.37 11.74 -1.79
C ASP A 353 27.94 11.49 -1.27
N ILE A 354 27.61 11.88 -0.04
CA ILE A 354 26.26 11.71 0.50
C ILE A 354 25.32 12.75 -0.12
N ALA A 355 24.30 12.29 -0.84
CA ALA A 355 23.27 13.16 -1.39
C ALA A 355 22.18 13.48 -0.37
N THR A 356 21.84 12.51 0.49
CA THR A 356 20.68 12.64 1.37
C THR A 356 20.86 11.94 2.71
N ALA A 357 20.14 12.46 3.72
CA ALA A 357 19.99 11.83 5.03
C ALA A 357 18.50 11.71 5.40
N THR A 358 18.09 10.56 5.95
CA THR A 358 16.73 10.29 6.43
C THR A 358 16.78 9.69 7.84
N PRO A 359 15.81 9.95 8.73
CA PRO A 359 15.81 9.43 10.10
C PRO A 359 15.12 8.06 10.22
N TRP A 360 15.21 7.46 11.41
CA TRP A 360 14.24 6.46 11.84
C TRP A 360 12.83 7.05 11.94
N THR A 361 11.82 6.19 11.81
CA THR A 361 10.43 6.58 12.08
C THR A 361 9.57 5.38 12.47
N ASN A 362 8.39 5.63 13.02
CA ASN A 362 7.37 4.60 13.23
C ASN A 362 6.68 4.17 11.92
N ASN A 363 6.78 4.93 10.83
CA ASN A 363 6.08 4.66 9.57
C ASN A 363 6.88 5.18 8.37
N GLY A 364 7.84 4.41 7.85
CA GLY A 364 8.77 4.90 6.82
C GLY A 364 9.39 3.80 5.98
N GLU A 365 8.64 2.74 5.69
CA GLU A 365 9.13 1.61 4.89
C GLU A 365 10.46 1.05 5.43
N ILE A 366 11.56 1.16 4.69
CA ILE A 366 12.88 0.64 5.08
C ILE A 366 13.44 1.31 6.35
N SER A 367 13.00 2.53 6.68
CA SER A 367 13.38 3.23 7.92
C SER A 367 12.40 3.02 9.08
N SER A 368 11.44 2.09 8.94
CA SER A 368 10.49 1.78 10.01
C SER A 368 11.16 1.13 11.23
N PHE A 369 10.72 1.58 12.40
CA PHE A 369 11.03 1.09 13.73
C PHE A 369 9.71 0.80 14.49
N PRO A 370 9.59 -0.30 15.25
CA PRO A 370 10.64 -1.23 15.66
C PRO A 370 10.92 -2.38 14.68
N LYS A 371 10.20 -2.42 13.55
CA LYS A 371 10.35 -3.47 12.53
C LYS A 371 10.39 -2.86 11.13
N ILE A 372 11.35 -3.30 10.32
CA ILE A 372 11.51 -2.85 8.93
C ILE A 372 10.21 -3.05 8.13
N ALA A 373 9.90 -2.10 7.24
CA ALA A 373 8.76 -2.09 6.35
C ALA A 373 7.40 -2.34 7.03
N THR A 374 7.31 -2.03 8.33
CA THR A 374 6.11 -2.27 9.13
C THR A 374 5.73 -1.01 9.90
N ASN A 375 4.46 -0.62 9.82
CA ASN A 375 3.97 0.59 10.48
C ASN A 375 3.69 0.32 11.96
N ALA A 376 4.16 1.23 12.81
CA ALA A 376 3.81 1.29 14.21
C ALA A 376 2.99 2.56 14.50
N ARG A 377 2.23 2.53 15.59
CA ARG A 377 1.43 3.67 16.06
C ARG A 377 2.33 4.90 16.28
N GLY A 378 1.90 6.08 15.85
CA GLY A 378 2.64 7.31 16.11
C GLY A 378 2.83 7.59 17.62
N PRO A 379 4.05 7.92 18.09
CA PRO A 379 4.29 8.31 19.48
C PRO A 379 3.67 9.68 19.79
N ASN A 380 3.32 9.92 21.05
CA ASN A 380 3.04 11.28 21.53
C ASN A 380 4.34 12.08 21.71
N PRO A 381 4.30 13.42 21.94
CA PRO A 381 5.52 14.23 22.04
C PRO A 381 6.53 13.79 23.11
N ALA A 382 6.08 13.30 24.26
CA ALA A 382 6.98 12.83 25.33
C ALA A 382 7.63 11.48 24.97
N GLN A 383 6.88 10.59 24.33
CA GLN A 383 7.40 9.33 23.80
C GLN A 383 8.39 9.59 22.66
N LEU A 384 8.10 10.51 21.75
CA LEU A 384 9.01 10.95 20.69
C LEU A 384 10.33 11.47 21.27
N ALA A 385 10.27 12.33 22.28
CA ALA A 385 11.46 12.86 22.95
C ALA A 385 12.35 11.74 23.51
N ARG A 386 11.74 10.70 24.09
CA ARG A 386 12.49 9.53 24.60
C ARG A 386 13.10 8.69 23.46
N LEU A 387 12.34 8.43 22.41
CA LEU A 387 12.81 7.67 21.23
C LEU A 387 14.00 8.37 20.59
N ASP A 388 13.85 9.66 20.28
CA ASP A 388 14.87 10.46 19.63
C ASP A 388 16.11 10.67 20.52
N GLY A 389 15.92 10.94 21.82
CA GLY A 389 17.03 11.05 22.77
C GLY A 389 17.81 9.74 22.95
N THR A 390 17.13 8.59 22.91
CA THR A 390 17.79 7.28 22.98
C THR A 390 18.58 6.98 21.72
N ALA A 391 18.01 7.28 20.55
CA ALA A 391 18.71 7.16 19.26
C ALA A 391 19.98 8.03 19.23
N ALA A 392 19.87 9.30 19.69
CA ALA A 392 21.00 10.21 19.78
C ALA A 392 22.12 9.67 20.69
N ALA A 393 21.78 9.17 21.88
CA ALA A 393 22.76 8.63 22.82
C ALA A 393 23.49 7.39 22.28
N LEU A 394 22.78 6.50 21.57
CA LEU A 394 23.40 5.33 20.93
C LEU A 394 24.37 5.73 19.81
N ARG A 395 23.97 6.68 18.96
CA ARG A 395 24.83 7.20 17.90
C ARG A 395 26.06 7.93 18.44
N GLN A 396 25.90 8.72 19.49
CA GLN A 396 26.99 9.48 20.13
C GLN A 396 27.99 8.55 20.84
N SER A 397 27.53 7.45 21.43
CA SER A 397 28.39 6.45 22.07
C SER A 397 29.09 5.50 21.09
N GLY A 398 28.79 5.60 19.79
CA GLY A 398 29.34 4.71 18.76
C GLY A 398 28.72 3.31 18.77
N ARG A 399 27.61 3.09 19.49
CA ARG A 399 26.87 1.81 19.49
C ARG A 399 26.05 1.60 18.22
N THR A 400 25.79 2.67 17.47
CA THR A 400 25.19 2.62 16.14
C THR A 400 25.93 3.55 15.19
N GLU A 401 25.89 3.22 13.91
CA GLU A 401 26.50 4.00 12.82
C GLU A 401 25.44 4.36 11.78
N ASP A 402 25.68 5.40 10.99
CA ASP A 402 24.78 5.77 9.89
C ASP A 402 24.99 4.79 8.72
N LEU A 403 23.90 4.32 8.14
CA LEU A 403 23.92 3.18 7.22
C LEU A 403 23.35 3.56 5.85
N GLU A 404 23.97 3.04 4.80
CA GLU A 404 23.55 3.29 3.43
C GLU A 404 22.20 2.63 3.13
N LEU A 405 21.33 3.37 2.45
CA LEU A 405 20.04 2.93 1.95
C LEU A 405 20.05 2.89 0.43
N PRO A 406 19.30 1.97 -0.21
CA PRO A 406 19.10 2.00 -1.65
C PRO A 406 18.41 3.29 -2.10
N THR A 407 17.53 3.85 -1.27
CA THR A 407 16.84 5.14 -1.46
C THR A 407 16.50 5.73 -0.09
N CYS A 408 16.38 7.05 0.06
CA CYS A 408 15.78 7.62 1.27
C CYS A 408 14.25 7.53 1.27
N CYS A 409 13.63 7.81 2.42
CA CYS A 409 12.18 7.82 2.59
C CYS A 409 11.62 9.24 2.48
N GLY A 410 10.63 9.45 1.61
CA GLY A 410 10.14 10.79 1.24
C GLY A 410 9.40 11.59 2.32
N PHE A 411 9.10 11.00 3.49
CA PHE A 411 8.43 11.71 4.59
C PHE A 411 9.33 12.73 5.30
N ALA A 412 10.64 12.45 5.31
CA ALA A 412 11.67 13.27 5.94
C ALA A 412 13.01 13.01 5.23
N MET A 413 13.37 13.91 4.32
CA MET A 413 14.53 13.75 3.44
C MET A 413 15.32 15.05 3.39
N LEU A 414 16.49 15.07 4.01
CA LEU A 414 17.45 16.16 3.88
C LEU A 414 18.27 15.94 2.62
N ILE A 415 18.31 16.94 1.73
CA ILE A 415 18.90 16.90 0.39
C ILE A 415 20.03 17.93 0.31
N LYS A 416 21.22 17.48 -0.07
CA LYS A 416 22.37 18.33 -0.32
C LYS A 416 22.16 19.16 -1.59
N ARG A 417 22.22 20.48 -1.48
CA ARG A 417 21.94 21.39 -2.60
C ARG A 417 22.84 21.16 -3.80
N SER A 418 24.12 20.88 -3.60
CA SER A 418 25.05 20.64 -4.73
C SER A 418 24.61 19.46 -5.60
N VAL A 419 24.02 18.42 -5.00
CA VAL A 419 23.49 17.27 -5.74
C VAL A 419 22.19 17.63 -6.43
N LEU A 420 21.31 18.38 -5.76
CA LEU A 420 20.08 18.90 -6.37
C LEU A 420 20.37 19.77 -7.61
N ASP A 421 21.41 20.61 -7.55
CA ASP A 421 21.88 21.44 -8.67
C ASP A 421 22.46 20.60 -9.81
N GLU A 422 23.08 19.46 -9.49
CA GLU A 422 23.69 18.52 -10.45
C GLU A 422 22.63 17.71 -11.20
N ILE A 423 21.70 17.08 -10.49
CA ILE A 423 20.77 16.09 -11.07
C ILE A 423 19.36 16.64 -11.32
N GLY A 424 19.06 17.83 -10.81
CA GLY A 424 17.76 18.49 -10.94
C GLY A 424 16.71 18.03 -9.93
N LEU A 425 15.50 18.58 -10.09
CA LEU A 425 14.36 18.43 -9.16
C LEU A 425 13.70 17.04 -9.24
N LEU A 426 12.57 16.84 -8.53
CA LEU A 426 11.74 15.64 -8.62
C LEU A 426 11.04 15.57 -9.98
N ASP A 427 10.88 14.36 -10.55
CA ASP A 427 10.26 14.19 -11.88
C ASP A 427 8.73 14.22 -11.82
N GLY A 428 8.13 15.40 -12.01
CA GLY A 428 6.68 15.55 -12.14
C GLY A 428 6.10 15.21 -13.51
N VAL A 429 6.93 14.95 -14.53
CA VAL A 429 6.47 14.71 -15.91
C VAL A 429 6.02 13.28 -16.13
N HIS A 430 6.77 12.34 -15.56
CA HIS A 430 6.51 10.92 -15.75
C HIS A 430 5.90 10.27 -14.50
N LEU A 431 6.13 10.84 -13.32
CA LEU A 431 5.49 10.40 -12.09
C LEU A 431 4.33 11.32 -11.76
N VAL A 432 3.20 10.73 -11.41
CA VAL A 432 1.93 11.45 -11.22
C VAL A 432 1.64 11.60 -9.72
N ARG A 433 1.55 12.84 -9.25
CA ARG A 433 0.93 13.23 -7.97
C ARG A 433 1.38 12.43 -6.71
N GLY A 434 2.69 12.17 -6.61
CA GLY A 434 3.35 11.58 -5.44
C GLY A 434 3.51 10.05 -5.48
N TYR A 435 4.32 9.51 -4.56
CA TYR A 435 4.81 8.13 -4.50
C TYR A 435 5.80 7.74 -5.61
N GLY A 436 7.07 7.58 -5.26
CA GLY A 436 8.14 7.11 -6.14
C GLY A 436 9.04 8.20 -6.71
N GLU A 437 8.70 9.46 -6.50
CA GLU A 437 9.54 10.63 -6.83
C GLU A 437 10.86 10.64 -6.08
N GLU A 438 10.83 10.26 -4.81
CA GLU A 438 11.99 10.13 -3.94
C GLU A 438 12.89 8.98 -4.40
N VAL A 439 12.27 7.89 -4.85
CA VAL A 439 12.97 6.73 -5.41
C VAL A 439 13.67 7.12 -6.71
N ASP A 440 12.96 7.75 -7.65
CA ASP A 440 13.57 8.23 -8.90
C ASP A 440 14.72 9.20 -8.65
N TRP A 441 14.53 10.17 -7.75
CA TRP A 441 15.56 11.15 -7.42
C TRP A 441 16.79 10.49 -6.79
N CYS A 442 16.60 9.58 -5.84
CA CYS A 442 17.70 8.82 -5.23
C CYS A 442 18.44 7.99 -6.27
N LEU A 443 17.73 7.28 -7.15
CA LEU A 443 18.37 6.46 -8.16
C LEU A 443 19.12 7.28 -9.21
N ARG A 444 18.64 8.49 -9.55
CA ARG A 444 19.41 9.45 -10.36
C ARG A 444 20.69 9.90 -9.66
N ALA A 445 20.63 10.23 -8.38
CA ALA A 445 21.81 10.62 -7.59
C ALA A 445 22.81 9.46 -7.46
N SER A 446 22.31 8.26 -7.19
CA SER A 446 23.13 7.04 -7.12
C SER A 446 23.84 6.75 -8.44
N ALA A 447 23.20 7.04 -9.57
CA ALA A 447 23.80 6.89 -10.89
C ALA A 447 24.97 7.88 -11.16
N THR A 448 25.10 8.96 -10.38
CA THR A 448 26.25 9.88 -10.42
C THR A 448 27.26 9.61 -9.30
N GLY A 449 27.10 8.51 -8.56
CA GLY A 449 28.04 8.07 -7.52
C GLY A 449 27.72 8.57 -6.12
N HIS A 450 26.53 9.14 -5.91
CA HIS A 450 26.11 9.57 -4.58
C HIS A 450 25.47 8.44 -3.76
N ARG A 451 25.50 8.61 -2.43
CA ARG A 451 24.88 7.69 -1.47
C ARG A 451 23.77 8.35 -0.66
N HIS A 452 22.90 7.52 -0.11
CA HIS A 452 21.76 7.92 0.73
C HIS A 452 21.92 7.25 2.09
N LEU A 453 21.90 8.02 3.18
CA LEU A 453 22.11 7.44 4.52
C LEU A 453 20.85 7.51 5.39
N LEU A 454 20.65 6.48 6.20
CA LEU A 454 19.85 6.56 7.40
C LEU A 454 20.71 7.11 8.54
N SER A 455 20.27 8.22 9.15
CA SER A 455 20.87 8.72 10.38
C SER A 455 20.33 7.92 11.57
N THR A 456 21.17 7.06 12.16
CA THR A 456 20.70 6.21 13.27
C THR A 456 20.50 7.00 14.55
N GLY A 457 21.06 8.20 14.60
CA GLY A 457 20.94 9.11 15.71
C GLY A 457 19.65 9.90 15.77
N VAL A 458 18.74 9.84 14.79
CA VAL A 458 17.54 10.71 14.71
C VAL A 458 16.26 9.89 14.56
N PHE A 459 15.21 10.26 15.30
CA PHE A 459 13.87 9.70 15.16
C PHE A 459 12.83 10.78 14.89
N ILE A 460 12.06 10.64 13.81
CA ILE A 460 10.94 11.52 13.48
C ILE A 460 9.66 10.70 13.47
N ALA A 461 8.65 11.12 14.24
CA ALA A 461 7.35 10.49 14.20
C ALA A 461 6.65 10.85 12.89
N HIS A 462 6.01 9.87 12.25
CA HIS A 462 5.24 10.07 11.04
C HIS A 462 3.91 9.33 11.20
N THR A 463 2.80 10.04 11.06
CA THR A 463 1.50 9.38 11.17
C THR A 463 1.28 8.46 9.97
N GLY A 464 1.59 8.95 8.76
CA GLY A 464 1.39 8.26 7.50
C GLY A 464 -0.07 7.99 7.20
N THR A 465 -0.94 8.98 7.47
CA THR A 465 -2.39 8.88 7.16
C THR A 465 -2.83 9.80 6.02
N VAL A 466 -3.72 9.25 5.18
CA VAL A 466 -4.69 9.85 4.24
C VAL A 466 -4.22 10.71 3.06
N SER A 467 -3.05 10.46 2.48
CA SER A 467 -2.85 10.82 1.06
C SER A 467 -3.55 9.76 0.17
N PHE A 468 -4.84 10.00 -0.07
CA PHE A 468 -5.73 9.26 -0.99
C PHE A 468 -5.86 7.76 -0.71
N ARG A 469 -6.50 7.33 0.39
CA ARG A 469 -6.64 5.91 0.80
C ARG A 469 -6.91 4.93 -0.35
N PHE A 470 -7.73 5.34 -1.32
CA PHE A 470 -8.05 4.52 -2.49
C PHE A 470 -7.21 4.85 -3.73
N GLU A 471 -6.98 6.13 -4.06
CA GLU A 471 -6.17 6.48 -5.25
C GLU A 471 -4.68 6.20 -5.07
N LYS A 472 -4.17 6.13 -3.84
CA LYS A 472 -2.77 5.73 -3.54
C LYS A 472 -2.40 4.47 -4.31
N THR A 473 -3.29 3.47 -4.31
CA THR A 473 -3.08 2.21 -5.03
C THR A 473 -2.87 2.44 -6.54
N LEU A 474 -3.68 3.31 -7.16
CA LEU A 474 -3.55 3.65 -8.58
C LEU A 474 -2.22 4.33 -8.84
N ARG A 475 -1.91 5.38 -8.07
CA ARG A 475 -0.70 6.20 -8.24
C ARG A 475 0.57 5.40 -8.03
N VAL A 476 0.64 4.62 -6.94
CA VAL A 476 1.76 3.72 -6.65
C VAL A 476 1.96 2.74 -7.81
N ARG A 477 0.88 2.19 -8.40
CA ARG A 477 1.01 1.27 -9.53
C ARG A 477 1.51 1.97 -10.80
N GLU A 478 0.93 3.12 -11.15
CA GLU A 478 1.33 3.91 -12.31
C GLU A 478 2.81 4.31 -12.21
N ASN A 479 3.20 4.90 -11.09
CA ASN A 479 4.58 5.35 -10.85
C ASN A 479 5.54 4.15 -10.73
N ARG A 480 5.11 3.02 -10.16
CA ARG A 480 5.91 1.79 -10.12
C ARG A 480 6.19 1.23 -11.51
N ALA A 481 5.25 1.33 -12.45
CA ALA A 481 5.51 0.91 -13.83
C ALA A 481 6.59 1.76 -14.49
N VAL A 482 6.58 3.08 -14.25
CA VAL A 482 7.62 4.01 -14.71
C VAL A 482 8.97 3.66 -14.07
N LEU A 483 9.01 3.47 -12.75
CA LEU A 483 10.23 3.10 -12.03
C LEU A 483 10.80 1.75 -12.48
N ALA A 484 9.95 0.73 -12.68
CA ALA A 484 10.39 -0.58 -13.14
C ALA A 484 10.97 -0.53 -14.56
N ALA A 485 10.43 0.33 -15.43
CA ALA A 485 10.95 0.54 -16.77
C ALA A 485 12.30 1.28 -16.76
N ARG A 486 12.47 2.28 -15.88
CA ARG A 486 13.71 3.07 -15.75
C ARG A 486 14.83 2.33 -15.01
N TYR A 487 14.47 1.61 -13.96
CA TYR A 487 15.38 0.99 -13.01
C TYR A 487 15.03 -0.49 -12.80
N PRO A 488 15.27 -1.38 -13.79
CA PRO A 488 14.81 -2.77 -13.74
C PRO A 488 15.31 -3.57 -12.54
N ARG A 489 16.44 -3.16 -11.94
CA ARG A 489 17.05 -3.83 -10.78
C ARG A 489 16.52 -3.34 -9.43
N TYR A 490 15.95 -2.13 -9.36
CA TYR A 490 15.62 -1.46 -8.11
C TYR A 490 14.74 -2.32 -7.20
N HIS A 491 13.66 -2.92 -7.72
CA HIS A 491 12.77 -3.74 -6.90
C HIS A 491 13.42 -5.02 -6.36
N ALA A 492 14.34 -5.62 -7.12
CA ALA A 492 15.10 -6.77 -6.66
C ALA A 492 16.11 -6.37 -5.58
N ASP A 493 16.79 -5.23 -5.75
CA ASP A 493 17.73 -4.70 -4.78
C ASP A 493 17.01 -4.25 -3.48
N TYR A 494 15.83 -3.65 -3.59
CA TYR A 494 14.95 -3.32 -2.45
C TYR A 494 14.49 -4.58 -1.71
N ALA A 495 14.02 -5.60 -2.43
CA ALA A 495 13.61 -6.86 -1.82
C ALA A 495 14.78 -7.56 -1.10
N ARG A 496 15.98 -7.50 -1.68
CA ARG A 496 17.21 -7.98 -1.02
C ARG A 496 17.52 -7.16 0.24
N PHE A 497 17.44 -5.83 0.18
CA PHE A 497 17.65 -4.98 1.36
C PHE A 497 16.68 -5.32 2.50
N LEU A 498 15.40 -5.58 2.18
CA LEU A 498 14.43 -6.04 3.18
C LEU A 498 14.76 -7.41 3.77
N SER A 499 15.28 -8.32 2.96
CA SER A 499 15.64 -9.67 3.39
C SER A 499 16.92 -9.69 4.23
N ASP A 500 17.93 -8.94 3.82
CA ASP A 500 19.23 -8.88 4.48
C ASP A 500 19.18 -8.02 5.75
N ASP A 501 18.27 -7.03 5.78
CA ASP A 501 18.07 -6.06 6.84
C ASP A 501 19.38 -5.52 7.44
N PRO A 502 20.19 -4.76 6.67
CA PRO A 502 21.49 -4.24 7.12
C PRO A 502 21.38 -3.34 8.37
N LEU A 503 20.18 -2.85 8.65
CA LEU A 503 19.83 -2.00 9.76
C LEU A 503 19.50 -2.78 11.05
N LEU A 504 19.47 -4.13 11.01
CA LEU A 504 19.04 -4.98 12.11
C LEU A 504 19.82 -4.74 13.41
N GLU A 505 21.13 -4.58 13.34
CA GLU A 505 21.98 -4.34 14.52
C GLU A 505 21.63 -3.00 15.17
N ALA A 506 21.59 -1.92 14.39
CA ALA A 506 21.24 -0.59 14.89
C ALA A 506 19.79 -0.54 15.44
N ARG A 507 18.86 -1.21 14.77
CA ARG A 507 17.46 -1.32 15.20
C ARG A 507 17.34 -2.09 16.51
N THR A 508 18.10 -3.18 16.66
CA THR A 508 18.15 -3.99 17.87
C THR A 508 18.73 -3.19 19.02
N ALA A 509 19.85 -2.47 18.82
CA ALA A 509 20.43 -1.61 19.84
C ALA A 509 19.44 -0.54 20.35
N LEU A 510 18.69 0.09 19.44
CA LEU A 510 17.64 1.05 19.82
C LEU A 510 16.49 0.39 20.57
N ARG A 511 16.02 -0.77 20.10
CA ARG A 511 14.98 -1.55 20.79
C ARG A 511 15.40 -1.92 22.21
N ASP A 512 16.56 -2.54 22.36
CA ASP A 512 17.06 -3.03 23.65
C ASP A 512 17.23 -1.87 24.65
N ALA A 513 17.79 -0.74 24.21
CA ALA A 513 17.93 0.45 25.06
C ALA A 513 16.57 1.03 25.51
N LEU A 514 15.54 0.96 24.66
CA LEU A 514 14.18 1.41 24.99
C LEU A 514 13.44 0.41 25.90
N GLU A 515 13.71 -0.88 25.77
CA GLU A 515 13.22 -1.93 26.68
C GLU A 515 13.82 -1.76 28.08
N GLU A 516 15.13 -1.53 28.18
CA GLU A 516 15.82 -1.20 29.44
C GLU A 516 15.20 0.03 30.13
N GLN A 517 14.82 1.04 29.34
CA GLN A 517 14.12 2.24 29.82
C GLN A 517 12.62 2.03 30.09
N ARG A 518 12.10 0.82 29.88
CA ARG A 518 10.68 0.46 30.03
C ARG A 518 9.77 1.41 29.23
N CYS A 519 10.13 1.67 27.97
CA CYS A 519 9.37 2.52 27.07
C CYS A 519 7.98 1.91 26.79
N ASP A 520 6.94 2.62 27.24
CA ASP A 520 5.53 2.25 27.08
C ASP A 520 5.10 2.20 25.61
N TRP A 521 5.60 3.14 24.80
CA TRP A 521 5.35 3.17 23.37
C TRP A 521 5.88 1.92 22.67
N LEU A 522 7.11 1.51 22.97
CA LEU A 522 7.71 0.32 22.36
C LEU A 522 6.92 -0.93 22.71
N THR A 523 6.53 -1.07 23.98
CA THR A 523 5.72 -2.20 24.46
C THR A 523 4.40 -2.28 23.68
N ALA A 524 3.70 -1.15 23.55
CA ALA A 524 2.44 -1.09 22.81
C ALA A 524 2.63 -1.33 21.30
N ALA A 525 3.70 -0.81 20.71
CA ALA A 525 4.04 -1.01 19.30
C ALA A 525 4.32 -2.49 19.02
N VAL A 526 5.18 -3.14 19.81
CA VAL A 526 5.50 -4.57 19.67
C VAL A 526 4.27 -5.44 19.88
N GLN A 527 3.45 -5.19 20.90
CA GLN A 527 2.21 -5.94 21.13
C GLN A 527 1.25 -5.87 19.93
N LEU A 528 1.10 -4.70 19.31
CA LEU A 528 0.29 -4.53 18.10
C LEU A 528 0.88 -5.30 16.91
N LEU A 529 2.21 -5.27 16.75
CA LEU A 529 2.90 -5.96 15.66
C LEU A 529 2.92 -7.49 15.81
N GLU A 530 2.97 -7.98 17.05
CA GLU A 530 2.97 -9.41 17.39
C GLU A 530 1.55 -9.98 17.57
N GLY A 531 0.51 -9.16 17.37
CA GLY A 531 -0.89 -9.58 17.47
C GLY A 531 -1.36 -9.85 18.89
N ALA A 532 -0.59 -9.44 19.91
CA ALA A 532 -0.85 -9.67 21.32
C ALA A 532 -1.84 -8.63 21.90
N ALA A 533 -3.02 -8.49 21.29
CA ALA A 533 -4.24 -7.97 21.93
C ALA A 533 -5.46 -8.04 20.98
N GLU A 534 -5.64 -9.12 20.21
CA GLU A 534 -7.00 -9.42 19.73
C GLU A 534 -7.75 -10.14 20.84
N VAL A 535 -8.68 -9.43 21.50
CA VAL A 535 -9.81 -10.04 22.21
C VAL A 535 -10.34 -11.16 21.32
N ALA A 536 -10.49 -12.38 21.86
CA ALA A 536 -10.95 -13.55 21.12
C ALA A 536 -12.10 -13.17 20.18
N ARG A 537 -11.82 -13.06 18.88
CA ARG A 537 -12.83 -12.64 17.92
C ARG A 537 -13.89 -13.75 17.88
N PRO A 538 -15.19 -13.41 17.96
CA PRO A 538 -16.24 -14.42 17.79
C PRO A 538 -15.99 -15.15 16.46
N VAL A 539 -15.98 -16.48 16.53
CA VAL A 539 -15.78 -17.34 15.35
C VAL A 539 -16.89 -16.98 14.36
N PRO A 540 -16.56 -16.57 13.11
CA PRO A 540 -17.57 -16.33 12.10
C PRO A 540 -18.48 -17.55 11.97
N GLN A 541 -19.76 -17.35 11.70
CA GLN A 541 -20.69 -18.47 11.46
C GLN A 541 -20.06 -19.42 10.41
N ALA A 542 -20.27 -20.73 10.55
CA ALA A 542 -19.78 -21.67 9.55
C ALA A 542 -20.53 -21.49 8.22
N LEU A 543 -19.82 -21.62 7.11
CA LEU A 543 -20.40 -21.68 5.78
C LEU A 543 -20.87 -23.11 5.47
N PRO A 544 -21.92 -23.28 4.65
CA PRO A 544 -22.31 -24.58 4.14
C PRO A 544 -21.13 -25.29 3.46
N SER A 545 -20.98 -26.57 3.76
CA SER A 545 -19.85 -27.39 3.34
C SER A 545 -20.34 -28.74 2.82
N SER A 546 -19.62 -29.32 1.88
CA SER A 546 -19.87 -30.69 1.40
C SER A 546 -19.42 -31.77 2.38
N CYS A 547 -18.57 -31.39 3.35
CA CYS A 547 -17.89 -32.28 4.27
C CYS A 547 -17.71 -31.66 5.66
N MET A 548 -17.45 -32.52 6.64
CA MET A 548 -16.99 -32.14 7.97
C MET A 548 -15.49 -31.86 7.95
N ARG A 549 -15.02 -30.87 8.71
CA ARG A 549 -13.59 -30.49 8.74
C ARG A 549 -12.98 -30.54 10.12
N ILE A 550 -11.76 -31.07 10.18
CA ILE A 550 -10.85 -30.93 11.31
C ILE A 550 -9.69 -30.04 10.86
N GLY A 551 -9.47 -28.94 11.57
CA GLY A 551 -8.36 -28.04 11.27
C GLY A 551 -7.04 -28.58 11.83
N VAL A 552 -5.94 -28.37 11.13
CA VAL A 552 -4.58 -28.57 11.62
C VAL A 552 -3.88 -27.22 11.54
N TRP A 553 -3.54 -26.66 12.70
CA TRP A 553 -3.07 -25.28 12.81
C TRP A 553 -1.55 -25.18 12.68
N GLN A 554 -1.08 -24.26 11.84
CA GLN A 554 0.35 -23.94 11.62
C GLN A 554 1.24 -25.18 11.51
N HIS A 555 0.78 -26.17 10.74
CA HIS A 555 1.47 -27.43 10.55
C HIS A 555 2.85 -27.20 9.89
N ARG A 556 3.89 -27.82 10.44
CA ARG A 556 5.24 -27.85 9.83
C ARG A 556 5.60 -29.26 9.42
N GLN A 557 6.12 -29.43 8.21
CA GLN A 557 6.46 -30.75 7.67
C GLN A 557 7.54 -31.45 8.50
N HIS A 558 8.47 -30.68 9.07
CA HIS A 558 9.58 -31.21 9.86
C HIS A 558 9.29 -31.29 11.37
N HIS A 559 8.05 -31.04 11.80
CA HIS A 559 7.68 -31.16 13.21
C HIS A 559 7.71 -32.63 13.67
N PRO A 560 8.16 -32.96 14.90
CA PRO A 560 8.20 -34.34 15.41
C PRO A 560 6.87 -35.07 15.35
N HIS A 561 5.75 -34.33 15.48
CA HIS A 561 4.40 -34.89 15.47
C HIS A 561 3.68 -34.79 14.10
N SER A 562 4.38 -34.42 13.02
CA SER A 562 3.81 -34.36 11.67
C SER A 562 3.34 -35.73 11.15
N SER A 563 4.02 -36.80 11.55
CA SER A 563 3.65 -38.18 11.23
C SER A 563 2.25 -38.56 11.77
N LYS A 564 1.85 -38.00 12.92
CA LYS A 564 0.54 -38.23 13.53
C LYS A 564 -0.59 -37.64 12.68
N VAL A 565 -0.36 -36.47 12.08
CA VAL A 565 -1.31 -35.84 11.14
C VAL A 565 -1.47 -36.69 9.87
N LEU A 566 -0.37 -37.24 9.35
CA LEU A 566 -0.41 -38.16 8.22
C LEU A 566 -1.18 -39.45 8.54
N SER A 567 -0.96 -40.03 9.71
CA SER A 567 -1.70 -41.21 10.17
C SER A 567 -3.20 -40.93 10.29
N LEU A 568 -3.59 -39.79 10.86
CA LEU A 568 -4.99 -39.37 10.91
C LEU A 568 -5.60 -39.22 9.50
N ALA A 569 -4.88 -38.57 8.58
CA ALA A 569 -5.33 -38.40 7.21
C ALA A 569 -5.56 -39.75 6.51
N ARG A 570 -4.68 -40.74 6.73
CA ARG A 570 -4.84 -42.10 6.19
C ARG A 570 -6.04 -42.83 6.78
N LEU A 571 -6.29 -42.70 8.09
CA LEU A 571 -7.46 -43.26 8.75
C LEU A 571 -8.76 -42.68 8.18
N ILE A 572 -8.82 -41.36 7.99
CA ILE A 572 -9.97 -40.70 7.36
C ILE A 572 -10.14 -41.16 5.91
N ALA A 573 -9.04 -41.23 5.13
CA ALA A 573 -9.08 -41.72 3.75
C ALA A 573 -9.58 -43.16 3.63
N SER A 574 -9.33 -44.00 4.64
CA SER A 574 -9.84 -45.38 4.68
C SER A 574 -11.35 -45.50 5.00
N ARG A 575 -12.00 -44.38 5.39
CA ARG A 575 -13.40 -44.31 5.83
C ARG A 575 -14.19 -43.24 5.03
N PRO A 576 -14.37 -43.42 3.71
CA PRO A 576 -14.96 -42.41 2.83
C PRO A 576 -16.41 -42.04 3.19
N GLU A 577 -17.14 -42.92 3.87
CA GLU A 577 -18.50 -42.70 4.37
C GLU A 577 -18.61 -41.54 5.37
N LEU A 578 -17.51 -41.18 6.04
CA LEU A 578 -17.49 -40.10 7.03
C LEU A 578 -17.65 -38.72 6.38
N SER A 579 -17.41 -38.58 5.07
CA SER A 579 -17.41 -37.29 4.37
C SER A 579 -16.63 -36.23 5.15
N MET A 580 -15.42 -36.58 5.58
CA MET A 580 -14.56 -35.77 6.44
C MET A 580 -13.26 -35.40 5.72
N ARG A 581 -12.75 -34.19 5.97
CA ARG A 581 -11.48 -33.69 5.42
C ARG A 581 -10.66 -32.99 6.50
N LEU A 582 -9.35 -32.97 6.32
CA LEU A 582 -8.45 -32.13 7.12
C LEU A 582 -8.23 -30.80 6.40
N LEU A 583 -8.34 -29.68 7.12
CA LEU A 583 -7.89 -28.37 6.67
C LEU A 583 -6.54 -28.06 7.31
N VAL A 584 -5.46 -28.23 6.56
CA VAL A 584 -4.10 -27.99 7.04
C VAL A 584 -3.69 -26.55 6.73
N ILE A 585 -3.47 -25.75 7.76
CA ILE A 585 -2.91 -24.40 7.64
C ILE A 585 -1.41 -24.52 7.90
N GLY A 586 -0.58 -24.26 6.90
CA GLY A 586 0.87 -24.38 6.98
C GLY A 586 1.47 -25.21 5.83
N GLU A 587 2.52 -25.95 6.14
CA GLU A 587 3.20 -26.84 5.20
C GLU A 587 2.50 -28.20 5.12
N ALA A 588 2.57 -28.87 3.98
CA ALA A 588 2.04 -30.23 3.84
C ALA A 588 2.99 -31.06 2.97
N SER A 589 3.33 -32.26 3.46
CA SER A 589 4.16 -33.20 2.72
C SER A 589 3.39 -33.81 1.55
N GLU A 590 4.13 -34.32 0.55
CA GLU A 590 3.52 -35.01 -0.59
C GLU A 590 2.66 -36.21 -0.14
N ALA A 591 3.14 -36.96 0.86
CA ALA A 591 2.42 -38.09 1.44
C ALA A 591 1.07 -37.67 2.05
N LEU A 592 0.98 -36.48 2.64
CA LEU A 592 -0.25 -35.95 3.24
C LEU A 592 -1.27 -35.60 2.15
N TRP A 593 -0.82 -34.98 1.05
CA TRP A 593 -1.66 -34.67 -0.10
C TRP A 593 -2.23 -35.91 -0.79
N HIS A 594 -1.42 -36.95 -0.98
CA HIS A 594 -1.83 -38.19 -1.65
C HIS A 594 -2.94 -38.97 -0.92
N THR A 595 -3.28 -38.60 0.31
CA THR A 595 -4.44 -39.17 1.01
C THR A 595 -5.78 -38.75 0.40
N GLY A 596 -5.84 -37.66 -0.38
CA GLY A 596 -7.05 -37.18 -1.05
C GLY A 596 -8.09 -36.50 -0.13
N VAL A 597 -7.88 -36.54 1.19
CA VAL A 597 -8.80 -36.00 2.20
C VAL A 597 -8.26 -34.73 2.87
N VAL A 598 -7.21 -34.14 2.31
CA VAL A 598 -6.55 -32.95 2.86
C VAL A 598 -6.76 -31.77 1.93
N ASP A 599 -7.22 -30.67 2.49
CA ASP A 599 -7.16 -29.35 1.88
C ASP A 599 -6.07 -28.55 2.62
N VAL A 600 -5.18 -27.88 1.89
CA VAL A 600 -4.07 -27.14 2.49
C VAL A 600 -4.20 -25.66 2.16
N LEU A 601 -3.87 -24.82 3.12
CA LEU A 601 -3.70 -23.38 2.95
C LEU A 601 -2.33 -23.00 3.50
N GLN A 602 -1.51 -22.32 2.72
CA GLN A 602 -0.26 -21.75 3.25
C GLN A 602 -0.61 -20.70 4.31
N SER A 603 0.13 -20.65 5.42
CA SER A 603 -0.04 -19.60 6.44
C SER A 603 0.15 -18.22 5.81
N GLY A 604 -0.74 -17.28 6.15
CA GLY A 604 -0.67 -15.92 5.61
C GLY A 604 0.48 -15.12 6.21
N ILE A 605 1.06 -14.20 5.42
CA ILE A 605 1.81 -13.07 5.96
C ILE A 605 0.78 -12.04 6.41
N TRP A 606 0.83 -11.67 7.68
CA TRP A 606 -0.15 -10.80 8.32
C TRP A 606 0.22 -9.34 8.13
N ASP A 607 -0.44 -8.67 7.19
CA ASP A 607 -0.38 -7.22 7.03
C ASP A 607 -1.79 -6.62 6.89
N GLU A 608 -1.87 -5.29 6.83
CA GLU A 608 -3.12 -4.53 6.67
C GLU A 608 -3.91 -4.90 5.40
N THR A 609 -3.31 -5.64 4.46
CA THR A 609 -3.93 -6.07 3.20
C THR A 609 -4.56 -7.47 3.26
N THR A 610 -4.38 -8.20 4.36
CA THR A 610 -4.93 -9.56 4.52
C THR A 610 -6.47 -9.51 4.54
N LEU A 611 -7.11 -10.18 3.57
CA LEU A 611 -8.58 -10.25 3.48
C LEU A 611 -9.17 -11.14 4.57
N LEU A 612 -8.69 -12.38 4.64
CA LEU A 612 -9.14 -13.40 5.58
C LEU A 612 -7.97 -13.93 6.40
N THR A 613 -8.14 -13.87 7.71
CA THR A 613 -7.18 -14.45 8.65
C THR A 613 -7.29 -15.98 8.64
N ASP A 614 -6.20 -16.70 8.92
CA ASP A 614 -6.20 -18.13 9.21
C ASP A 614 -7.30 -18.49 10.24
N ALA A 615 -7.44 -17.68 11.29
CA ALA A 615 -8.51 -17.81 12.30
C ALA A 615 -9.91 -17.68 11.68
N ALA A 616 -10.12 -16.66 10.86
CA ALA A 616 -11.38 -16.42 10.17
C ALA A 616 -11.70 -17.56 9.20
N LEU A 617 -10.70 -18.11 8.52
CA LEU A 617 -10.87 -19.27 7.63
C LEU A 617 -11.25 -20.53 8.40
N VAL A 618 -10.60 -20.83 9.53
CA VAL A 618 -10.99 -21.96 10.40
C VAL A 618 -12.46 -21.83 10.81
N GLY A 619 -12.89 -20.64 11.22
CA GLY A 619 -14.27 -20.37 11.59
C GLY A 619 -15.26 -20.49 10.42
N MET A 620 -15.01 -19.77 9.33
CA MET A 620 -15.88 -19.77 8.15
C MET A 620 -16.00 -21.15 7.49
N THR A 621 -14.95 -21.96 7.57
CA THR A 621 -14.96 -23.32 6.99
C THR A 621 -15.64 -24.36 7.87
N GLY A 622 -16.06 -23.96 9.08
CA GLY A 622 -16.78 -24.81 10.03
C GLY A 622 -15.93 -25.92 10.60
N CYS A 623 -14.64 -25.66 10.87
CA CYS A 623 -13.78 -26.66 11.52
C CYS A 623 -14.35 -27.01 12.90
N ALA A 624 -14.66 -28.29 13.09
CA ALA A 624 -15.34 -28.78 14.28
C ALA A 624 -14.36 -29.07 15.44
N ALA A 625 -13.08 -29.26 15.12
CA ALA A 625 -11.99 -29.28 16.08
C ALA A 625 -10.70 -28.76 15.42
N LEU A 626 -9.73 -28.39 16.25
CA LEU A 626 -8.43 -27.89 15.84
C LEU A 626 -7.31 -28.70 16.49
N LEU A 627 -6.44 -29.27 15.68
CA LEU A 627 -5.21 -29.95 16.09
C LEU A 627 -4.06 -28.95 16.05
N VAL A 628 -3.29 -28.82 17.13
CA VAL A 628 -2.23 -27.80 17.27
C VAL A 628 -0.89 -28.45 17.62
N GLN A 629 0.19 -28.01 16.96
CA GLN A 629 1.55 -28.51 17.23
C GLN A 629 2.30 -27.69 18.31
N HIS A 630 1.81 -26.49 18.64
CA HIS A 630 2.37 -25.58 19.64
C HIS A 630 1.23 -24.87 20.39
N THR A 631 1.55 -24.22 21.53
CA THR A 631 0.60 -23.38 22.26
C THR A 631 0.10 -22.26 21.36
N LEU A 632 -1.22 -22.25 21.09
CA LEU A 632 -1.87 -21.15 20.40
C LEU A 632 -1.76 -19.87 21.21
N THR A 633 -1.12 -18.85 20.64
CA THR A 633 -1.15 -17.48 21.18
C THR A 633 -2.52 -16.82 20.99
N THR A 634 -3.33 -17.27 20.01
CA THR A 634 -4.66 -16.73 19.71
C THR A 634 -5.77 -17.66 20.20
N PRO A 635 -6.68 -17.22 21.10
CA PRO A 635 -7.85 -18.01 21.48
C PRO A 635 -8.87 -18.07 20.34
N LEU A 636 -9.17 -19.28 19.86
CA LEU A 636 -10.24 -19.58 18.89
C LEU A 636 -11.40 -20.26 19.60
N GLY A 637 -12.64 -19.92 19.27
CA GLY A 637 -13.85 -20.58 19.81
C GLY A 637 -14.11 -21.99 19.24
N VAL A 638 -13.06 -22.71 18.84
CA VAL A 638 -13.12 -24.07 18.29
C VAL A 638 -12.41 -25.02 19.27
N PRO A 639 -12.98 -26.20 19.60
CA PRO A 639 -12.35 -27.17 20.49
C PRO A 639 -10.95 -27.54 20.01
N ARG A 640 -9.97 -27.48 20.92
CA ARG A 640 -8.55 -27.71 20.61
C ARG A 640 -8.07 -29.05 21.15
N THR A 641 -7.17 -29.69 20.42
CA THR A 641 -6.39 -30.83 20.89
C THR A 641 -4.92 -30.62 20.53
N GLU A 642 -4.05 -30.78 21.53
CA GLU A 642 -2.60 -30.68 21.31
C GLU A 642 -2.07 -31.98 20.69
N LEU A 643 -1.22 -31.82 19.68
CA LEU A 643 -0.47 -32.91 19.08
C LEU A 643 0.82 -33.08 19.88
N ASP A 644 0.74 -33.81 20.98
CA ASP A 644 1.87 -34.18 21.83
C ASP A 644 2.20 -35.68 21.68
N GLU A 645 3.05 -36.24 22.55
CA GLU A 645 3.37 -37.67 22.55
C GLU A 645 2.16 -38.56 22.86
N SER A 646 1.20 -38.09 23.67
CA SER A 646 0.01 -38.82 24.10
C SER A 646 -1.09 -38.90 23.03
N PHE A 647 -1.05 -38.04 22.02
CA PHE A 647 -2.03 -38.05 20.93
C PHE A 647 -1.93 -39.33 20.08
N ASP A 648 -2.93 -40.20 20.18
CA ASP A 648 -3.13 -41.34 19.27
C ASP A 648 -4.22 -41.02 18.24
N PRO A 649 -3.90 -40.99 16.92
CA PRO A 649 -4.86 -40.62 15.88
C PRO A 649 -6.13 -41.48 15.80
N GLU A 650 -6.03 -42.79 16.06
CA GLU A 650 -7.16 -43.71 15.95
C GLU A 650 -8.09 -43.58 17.16
N VAL A 651 -7.51 -43.59 18.36
CA VAL A 651 -8.26 -43.40 19.61
C VAL A 651 -8.95 -42.04 19.60
N TRP A 652 -8.23 -40.99 19.20
CA TRP A 652 -8.79 -39.64 19.12
C TRP A 652 -9.95 -39.57 18.12
N LEU A 653 -9.79 -40.08 16.90
CA LEU A 653 -10.82 -40.03 15.88
C LEU A 653 -12.09 -40.79 16.30
N ASN A 654 -11.95 -41.97 16.89
CA ASN A 654 -13.08 -42.77 17.36
C ASN A 654 -13.82 -42.07 18.52
N ASN A 655 -13.10 -41.51 19.49
CA ASN A 655 -13.69 -40.73 20.58
C ASN A 655 -14.41 -39.48 20.06
N TRP A 656 -13.81 -38.80 19.10
CA TRP A 656 -14.36 -37.60 18.51
C TRP A 656 -15.67 -37.90 17.74
N LEU A 657 -15.69 -38.96 16.93
CA LEU A 657 -16.88 -39.42 16.20
C LEU A 657 -18.00 -39.88 17.14
N ALA A 658 -17.67 -40.45 18.30
CA ALA A 658 -18.66 -40.83 19.31
C ALA A 658 -19.38 -39.60 19.89
N GLN A 659 -18.70 -38.46 19.96
CA GLN A 659 -19.23 -37.21 20.50
C GLN A 659 -19.90 -36.34 19.42
N HIS A 660 -19.62 -36.56 18.14
CA HIS A 660 -20.08 -35.74 17.02
C HIS A 660 -20.73 -36.63 15.94
N LYS A 661 -22.07 -36.58 15.82
CA LYS A 661 -22.78 -37.32 14.77
C LYS A 661 -22.39 -36.77 13.40
N ALA A 662 -21.77 -37.60 12.56
CA ALA A 662 -21.50 -37.27 11.17
C ALA A 662 -22.83 -36.99 10.42
N PRO A 663 -22.88 -35.98 9.54
CA PRO A 663 -24.06 -35.74 8.72
C PRO A 663 -24.30 -36.94 7.78
N PRO A 664 -25.56 -37.29 7.48
CA PRO A 664 -25.86 -38.40 6.58
C PRO A 664 -25.33 -38.11 5.17
N PRO A 665 -24.89 -39.14 4.42
CA PRO A 665 -24.38 -38.95 3.07
C PRO A 665 -25.44 -38.34 2.14
N ALA A 666 -25.06 -37.34 1.35
CA ALA A 666 -25.94 -36.66 0.42
C ALA A 666 -26.53 -37.66 -0.60
N ARG A 667 -27.85 -37.88 -0.54
CA ARG A 667 -28.57 -38.65 -1.58
C ARG A 667 -28.41 -37.92 -2.92
N LYS A 668 -27.85 -38.60 -3.92
CA LYS A 668 -27.88 -38.19 -5.34
C LYS A 668 -29.34 -37.99 -5.79
N LYS A 669 -29.89 -36.78 -5.63
CA LYS A 669 -31.14 -36.41 -6.32
C LYS A 669 -30.80 -36.16 -7.79
N ARG A 670 -31.28 -37.09 -8.61
CA ARG A 670 -31.21 -37.11 -10.07
C ARG A 670 -31.47 -35.74 -10.69
N GLN A 671 -30.61 -35.40 -11.65
CA GLN A 671 -30.78 -34.37 -12.66
C GLN A 671 -32.18 -34.44 -13.30
N SER A 672 -33.08 -33.52 -12.97
CA SER A 672 -34.22 -33.21 -13.85
C SER A 672 -34.73 -31.78 -13.79
N LYS A 673 -34.21 -30.91 -12.90
CA LYS A 673 -34.57 -29.48 -12.85
C LYS A 673 -33.49 -28.52 -13.35
N LEU A 674 -32.32 -29.03 -13.75
CA LEU A 674 -31.17 -28.22 -14.19
C LEU A 674 -31.24 -27.76 -15.66
N LYS A 675 -32.23 -28.19 -16.45
CA LYS A 675 -32.36 -27.80 -17.87
C LYS A 675 -33.18 -26.52 -18.10
N GLU A 676 -34.02 -26.09 -17.15
CA GLU A 676 -34.85 -24.88 -17.32
C GLU A 676 -34.23 -23.61 -16.72
N ALA A 677 -33.29 -23.73 -15.77
CA ALA A 677 -32.61 -22.59 -15.16
C ALA A 677 -31.29 -22.18 -15.87
N ALA A 678 -30.78 -22.97 -16.81
CA ALA A 678 -29.53 -22.70 -17.51
C ALA A 678 -29.68 -21.77 -18.75
N ALA A 679 -30.90 -21.28 -19.01
CA ALA A 679 -31.22 -20.40 -20.14
C ALA A 679 -31.55 -18.95 -19.72
N ALA A 680 -31.50 -18.63 -18.42
CA ALA A 680 -31.65 -17.28 -17.85
C ALA A 680 -30.37 -16.91 -17.11
#